data_AF-J9DZT4-F1
#
_entry.id   AF-J9DZT4-F1
#
_cell.length_a   1.000
_cell.length_b   1.000
_cell.length_c   1.000
_cell.angle_alpha   90.00
_cell.angle_beta   90.00
_cell.angle_gamma   90.00
#
_symmetry.space_group_name_H-M   'P 1'
#
loop_
_entity.id
_entity.type
_entity.pdbx_description
1 polymer ?
#
loop_
_entity_poly.entity_id
_entity_poly.type
_entity_poly.pdbx_seq_one_letter_code
_entity_poly.pdbx_strand_id
1 'polypeptide(L)'
;MSGGKARRFRRYFKTRCSGKTTIASNEFFGHITGILTGTPYHVWQSSHLAHHAVLGRDDQRGVGDIGTITIDEYKNAGLYDTLFYRLERNWMIRFTCAPALFFLFYYRLPLPEIRRAAHIKSVFICNIGFIGSIATMILLIGLKPFLIIYAPAVIIATAMGAWLTYVQHQFENTIWIKPPAWNFQDTALYGSSYYDLPAFLHWFTGNIGIHHVHHLCARIPFYRLPQILKDYPALKEINRLTLTDSLKTIRLNIWDDDKKSWFLSARLACNIYLKGCCLIMNWLVACAKLIMNKISPMLSPNSPLEHHADVFSDGKKWQALLKPYETPNAYRSLAEIALTIGLYAALWLIAVQLIPFGWWATLPISILMAGMLVRIFILFHDCTHGALFKSPVANEYAGHFVGILSGTPYHVWQTTHLRHHAAIGRYERRGIGDIRVLTINEYKNAKWFLKFTYRLERSWLMRFTIAPVVYFMVYLRLPFYELYRVSHWKSIIICNIGLIGFIAAGVMLCGLQAFLIIFTPAIFIATALGAWLTYVQHQFETTVWVKAPNWRIYNAAFYASTYYDLPAVLQWFTGNIGIHHVHHLNARIPFYRLPQVLKDYPALKEINPLNIKDSLKTVRLNIWDDDKNKLVSFRESGL
;
A
#
# COMPACT_ATOMS: atom_id res chain seq x y z
N MET A 1 42.89 -16.65 31.49
CA MET A 1 43.47 -17.59 30.50
C MET A 1 44.98 -17.67 30.69
N SER A 2 45.56 -18.87 30.85
CA SER A 2 47.01 -19.05 31.04
C SER A 2 47.81 -18.63 29.79
N GLY A 3 48.91 -17.90 30.00
CA GLY A 3 49.67 -17.18 28.94
C GLY A 3 50.22 -18.03 27.79
N GLY A 4 50.28 -19.36 27.93
CA GLY A 4 50.72 -20.28 26.88
C GLY A 4 49.72 -20.46 25.73
N LYS A 5 48.41 -20.52 26.00
CA LYS A 5 47.37 -20.68 24.96
C LYS A 5 47.17 -19.39 24.15
N ALA A 6 47.27 -18.23 24.79
CA ALA A 6 47.20 -16.92 24.13
C ALA A 6 48.40 -16.66 23.20
N ARG A 7 49.61 -17.11 23.56
CA ARG A 7 50.79 -17.06 22.67
C ARG A 7 50.64 -17.97 21.46
N ARG A 8 50.10 -19.19 21.64
CA ARG A 8 49.85 -20.14 20.53
C ARG A 8 48.80 -19.59 19.57
N PHE A 9 47.75 -18.96 20.10
CA PHE A 9 46.73 -18.24 19.33
C PHE A 9 47.37 -17.14 18.47
N ARG A 10 48.15 -16.23 19.07
CA ARG A 10 48.84 -15.15 18.32
C ARG A 10 49.85 -15.66 17.28
N ARG A 11 50.56 -16.78 17.55
CA ARG A 11 51.54 -17.36 16.60
C ARG A 11 50.87 -18.05 15.41
N TYR A 12 49.74 -18.73 15.61
CA TYR A 12 48.94 -19.31 14.52
C TYR A 12 48.48 -18.25 13.52
N PHE A 13 48.13 -17.05 14.00
CA PHE A 13 47.70 -15.93 13.15
C PHE A 13 48.82 -15.28 12.32
N LYS A 14 50.06 -15.27 12.81
CA LYS A 14 51.15 -14.48 12.22
C LYS A 14 51.83 -15.16 11.01
N THR A 15 51.83 -16.50 10.94
CA THR A 15 52.67 -17.25 9.97
C THR A 15 51.95 -17.76 8.72
N ARG A 16 50.61 -17.75 8.64
CA ARG A 16 49.85 -18.30 7.50
C ARG A 16 49.18 -17.26 6.58
N CYS A 17 49.41 -15.97 6.78
CA CYS A 17 48.61 -14.90 6.17
C CYS A 17 49.29 -14.11 5.02
N SER A 18 50.40 -14.57 4.43
CA SER A 18 51.25 -13.72 3.55
C SER A 18 51.67 -14.31 2.19
N GLY A 19 50.85 -15.12 1.52
CA GLY A 19 51.12 -15.59 0.15
C GLY A 19 50.60 -14.63 -0.94
N LYS A 20 51.42 -14.27 -1.94
CA LYS A 20 51.00 -13.41 -3.08
C LYS A 20 50.14 -14.16 -4.12
N THR A 21 50.34 -15.47 -4.31
CA THR A 21 49.63 -16.32 -5.29
C THR A 21 48.15 -16.56 -4.93
N THR A 22 47.79 -16.50 -3.65
CA THR A 22 46.41 -16.64 -3.19
C THR A 22 45.56 -15.39 -3.45
N ILE A 23 46.18 -14.22 -3.63
CA ILE A 23 45.48 -12.94 -3.82
C ILE A 23 44.85 -12.88 -5.21
N ALA A 24 45.60 -13.22 -6.26
CA ALA A 24 45.10 -13.20 -7.65
C ALA A 24 43.99 -14.23 -7.88
N SER A 25 44.10 -15.42 -7.27
CA SER A 25 43.05 -16.45 -7.36
C SER A 25 41.76 -15.99 -6.67
N ASN A 26 41.86 -15.40 -5.48
CA ASN A 26 40.69 -14.87 -4.76
C ASN A 26 40.02 -13.71 -5.51
N GLU A 27 40.81 -12.86 -6.18
CA GLU A 27 40.29 -11.79 -7.01
C GLU A 27 39.53 -12.32 -8.23
N PHE A 28 40.09 -13.31 -8.93
CA PHE A 28 39.43 -13.98 -10.06
C PHE A 28 38.09 -14.60 -9.67
N PHE A 29 38.07 -15.46 -8.64
CA PHE A 29 36.83 -16.07 -8.15
C PHE A 29 35.87 -15.05 -7.53
N GLY A 30 36.41 -13.98 -6.93
CA GLY A 30 35.64 -12.85 -6.42
C GLY A 30 34.86 -12.13 -7.53
N HIS A 31 35.48 -11.92 -8.69
CA HIS A 31 34.78 -11.36 -9.85
C HIS A 31 33.71 -12.30 -10.41
N ILE A 32 33.97 -13.61 -10.50
CA ILE A 32 32.99 -14.58 -10.99
C ILE A 32 31.77 -14.64 -10.07
N THR A 33 32.00 -14.81 -8.77
CA THR A 33 30.91 -14.85 -7.77
C THR A 33 30.19 -13.51 -7.67
N GLY A 34 30.93 -12.41 -7.81
CA GLY A 34 30.38 -11.07 -7.92
C GLY A 34 29.42 -10.91 -9.10
N ILE A 35 29.76 -11.43 -10.28
CA ILE A 35 28.86 -11.43 -11.45
C ILE A 35 27.58 -12.22 -11.15
N LEU A 36 27.70 -13.44 -10.60
CA LEU A 36 26.53 -14.29 -10.33
C LEU A 36 25.58 -13.70 -9.28
N THR A 37 26.13 -12.97 -8.31
CA THR A 37 25.36 -12.33 -7.23
C THR A 37 25.00 -10.88 -7.52
N GLY A 38 25.45 -10.32 -8.66
CA GLY A 38 25.26 -8.91 -8.99
C GLY A 38 26.01 -7.95 -8.07
N THR A 39 27.11 -8.39 -7.43
CA THR A 39 27.89 -7.66 -6.44
C THR A 39 29.30 -7.34 -6.96
N PRO A 40 29.63 -6.08 -7.32
CA PRO A 40 30.95 -5.72 -7.82
C PRO A 40 32.04 -6.00 -6.77
N TYR A 41 32.94 -6.95 -7.08
CA TYR A 41 33.92 -7.48 -6.14
C TYR A 41 34.74 -6.42 -5.40
N HIS A 42 35.38 -5.47 -6.10
CA HIS A 42 36.22 -4.47 -5.42
C HIS A 42 35.42 -3.43 -4.62
N VAL A 43 34.17 -3.17 -5.01
CA VAL A 43 33.28 -2.29 -4.24
C VAL A 43 32.93 -2.97 -2.93
N TRP A 44 32.49 -4.23 -3.00
CA TRP A 44 32.17 -5.06 -1.84
C TRP A 44 33.39 -5.29 -0.94
N GLN A 45 34.53 -5.64 -1.52
CA GLN A 45 35.77 -5.85 -0.78
C GLN A 45 36.15 -4.59 0.01
N SER A 46 36.07 -3.42 -0.62
CA SER A 46 36.41 -2.15 0.04
C SER A 46 35.42 -1.78 1.14
N SER A 47 34.12 -1.90 0.89
CA SER A 47 33.09 -1.61 1.89
C SER A 47 33.15 -2.59 3.07
N HIS A 48 33.40 -3.87 2.80
CA HIS A 48 33.57 -4.89 3.83
C HIS A 48 34.85 -4.64 4.64
N LEU A 49 35.98 -4.31 4.01
CA LEU A 49 37.19 -3.97 4.76
C LEU A 49 37.01 -2.73 5.64
N ALA A 50 36.27 -1.73 5.17
CA ALA A 50 35.92 -0.55 5.97
C ALA A 50 35.04 -0.95 7.18
N HIS A 51 34.04 -1.79 6.97
CA HIS A 51 33.20 -2.37 8.04
C HIS A 51 34.02 -3.07 9.12
N HIS A 52 34.95 -3.96 8.72
CA HIS A 52 35.88 -4.60 9.66
C HIS A 52 36.71 -3.56 10.44
N ALA A 53 37.17 -2.50 9.79
CA ALA A 53 38.05 -1.51 10.43
C ALA A 53 37.36 -0.64 11.50
N VAL A 54 36.04 -0.54 11.47
CA VAL A 54 35.26 0.45 12.25
C VAL A 54 34.18 -0.20 13.13
N LEU A 55 34.16 -1.53 13.19
CA LEU A 55 33.14 -2.27 13.93
C LEU A 55 33.04 -1.81 15.39
N GLY A 56 31.81 -1.58 15.86
CA GLY A 56 31.54 -1.18 17.25
C GLY A 56 32.13 0.18 17.62
N ARG A 57 32.58 0.97 16.63
CA ARG A 57 33.11 2.32 16.83
C ARG A 57 31.99 3.34 16.75
N ASP A 58 31.85 4.13 17.80
CA ASP A 58 30.70 5.02 17.99
C ASP A 58 30.61 6.15 16.96
N ASP A 59 31.72 6.80 16.62
CA ASP A 59 31.80 7.93 15.68
C ASP A 59 31.71 7.49 14.20
N GLN A 60 31.65 6.18 13.92
CA GLN A 60 31.61 5.62 12.56
C GLN A 60 30.51 4.56 12.40
N ARG A 61 29.41 4.69 13.15
CA ARG A 61 28.22 3.83 13.02
C ARG A 61 27.73 3.79 11.56
N GLY A 62 27.45 2.59 11.06
CA GLY A 62 26.87 2.37 9.72
C GLY A 62 27.86 2.38 8.57
N VAL A 63 29.17 2.58 8.80
CA VAL A 63 30.18 2.48 7.75
C VAL A 63 30.33 1.02 7.31
N GLY A 64 29.71 0.66 6.19
CA GLY A 64 29.68 -0.72 5.69
C GLY A 64 28.81 -1.67 6.54
N ASP A 65 27.98 -1.11 7.42
CA ASP A 65 27.07 -1.82 8.33
C ASP A 65 25.67 -1.18 8.28
N ILE A 66 24.73 -1.70 9.07
CA ILE A 66 23.40 -1.12 9.21
C ILE A 66 23.46 0.22 9.95
N GLY A 67 23.07 1.28 9.22
CA GLY A 67 23.01 2.65 9.72
C GLY A 67 22.24 2.73 11.02
N THR A 68 22.92 3.10 12.10
CA THR A 68 22.35 3.19 13.46
C THR A 68 22.61 4.58 13.99
N ILE A 69 21.56 5.23 14.47
CA ILE A 69 21.66 6.55 15.11
C ILE A 69 21.24 6.47 16.58
N THR A 70 21.75 7.41 17.37
CA THR A 70 21.41 7.56 18.78
C THR A 70 20.07 8.28 18.96
N ILE A 71 19.53 8.24 20.17
CA ILE A 71 18.34 9.02 20.54
C ILE A 71 18.54 10.52 20.26
N ASP A 72 19.72 11.06 20.57
CA ASP A 72 19.99 12.49 20.41
C ASP A 72 20.21 12.87 18.95
N GLU A 73 20.91 12.03 18.17
CA GLU A 73 21.00 12.19 16.71
C GLU A 73 19.61 12.18 16.08
N TYR A 74 18.74 11.27 16.50
CA TYR A 74 17.37 11.18 15.99
C TYR A 74 16.51 12.39 16.37
N LYS A 75 16.68 12.95 17.58
CA LYS A 75 15.97 14.17 18.01
C LYS A 75 16.42 15.41 17.23
N ASN A 76 17.70 15.46 16.88
CA ASN A 76 18.33 16.58 16.18
C ASN A 76 18.30 16.44 14.65
N ALA A 77 17.88 15.28 14.14
CA ALA A 77 17.78 15.00 12.72
C ALA A 77 16.70 15.86 12.04
N GLY A 78 16.96 16.24 10.79
CA GLY A 78 15.96 16.90 9.96
C GLY A 78 14.75 16.00 9.66
N LEU A 79 13.68 16.58 9.12
CA LEU A 79 12.48 15.82 8.74
C LEU A 79 12.80 14.70 7.74
N TYR A 80 13.66 14.98 6.75
CA TYR A 80 14.05 14.03 5.72
C TYR A 80 14.84 12.85 6.31
N ASP A 81 15.85 13.13 7.14
CA ASP A 81 16.68 12.10 7.77
C ASP A 81 15.86 11.22 8.72
N THR A 82 14.96 11.84 9.49
CA THR A 82 14.02 11.13 10.37
C THR A 82 13.10 10.20 9.57
N LEU A 83 12.57 10.67 8.44
CA LEU A 83 11.69 9.90 7.58
C LEU A 83 12.41 8.74 6.90
N PHE A 84 13.57 9.02 6.33
CA PHE A 84 14.42 8.01 5.70
C PHE A 84 14.80 6.92 6.70
N TYR A 85 15.27 7.30 7.89
CA TYR A 85 15.61 6.35 8.94
C TYR A 85 14.42 5.48 9.36
N ARG A 86 13.21 6.04 9.45
CA ARG A 86 12.00 5.26 9.75
C ARG A 86 11.62 4.28 8.65
N LEU A 87 11.75 4.67 7.39
CA LEU A 87 11.51 3.79 6.26
C LEU A 87 12.52 2.64 6.23
N GLU A 88 13.79 2.97 6.41
CA GLU A 88 14.89 2.01 6.44
C GLU A 88 14.79 1.05 7.65
N ARG A 89 14.24 1.51 8.78
CA ARG A 89 13.94 0.69 9.97
C ARG A 89 12.62 -0.07 9.92
N ASN A 90 11.80 0.11 8.88
CA ASN A 90 10.61 -0.72 8.69
C ASN A 90 11.02 -2.13 8.25
N TRP A 91 10.64 -3.16 9.01
CA TRP A 91 11.05 -4.55 8.75
C TRP A 91 10.66 -5.05 7.35
N MET A 92 9.50 -4.65 6.81
CA MET A 92 9.08 -5.05 5.46
C MET A 92 10.00 -4.40 4.43
N ILE A 93 10.26 -3.11 4.55
CA ILE A 93 11.12 -2.40 3.61
C ILE A 93 12.54 -2.95 3.71
N ARG A 94 13.10 -3.03 4.92
CA ARG A 94 14.47 -3.49 5.20
C ARG A 94 14.76 -4.90 4.73
N PHE A 95 13.82 -5.83 4.89
CA PHE A 95 14.04 -7.24 4.59
C PHE A 95 13.31 -7.72 3.33
N THR A 96 12.72 -6.83 2.52
CA THR A 96 12.15 -7.21 1.21
C THR A 96 12.55 -6.26 0.10
N CYS A 97 12.06 -5.02 0.14
CA CYS A 97 12.18 -4.07 -0.96
C CYS A 97 13.57 -3.44 -1.03
N ALA A 98 14.11 -2.97 0.09
CA ALA A 98 15.37 -2.24 0.12
C ALA A 98 16.57 -3.10 -0.34
N PRO A 99 16.74 -4.36 0.11
CA PRO A 99 17.84 -5.20 -0.36
C PRO A 99 17.73 -5.48 -1.86
N ALA A 100 16.54 -5.83 -2.35
CA ALA A 100 16.33 -6.06 -3.78
C ALA A 100 16.67 -4.81 -4.61
N LEU A 101 16.21 -3.62 -4.20
CA LEU A 101 16.53 -2.36 -4.86
C LEU A 101 18.02 -2.02 -4.80
N PHE A 102 18.66 -2.25 -3.65
CA PHE A 102 20.08 -2.00 -3.47
C PHE A 102 20.92 -2.88 -4.42
N PHE A 103 20.64 -4.18 -4.48
CA PHE A 103 21.34 -5.10 -5.38
C PHE A 103 21.02 -4.85 -6.87
N LEU A 104 19.79 -4.47 -7.20
CA LEU A 104 19.38 -4.24 -8.58
C LEU A 104 19.82 -2.88 -9.13
N PHE A 105 19.96 -1.85 -8.30
CA PHE A 105 20.22 -0.48 -8.75
C PHE A 105 21.49 0.15 -8.18
N TYR A 106 21.73 0.06 -6.87
CA TYR A 106 22.87 0.75 -6.23
C TYR A 106 24.21 0.24 -6.78
N TYR A 107 24.37 -1.08 -6.87
CA TYR A 107 25.57 -1.71 -7.42
C TYR A 107 25.75 -1.58 -8.94
N ARG A 108 24.84 -0.90 -9.64
CA ARG A 108 24.94 -0.65 -11.08
C ARG A 108 25.60 0.68 -11.41
N LEU A 109 25.67 1.60 -10.45
CA LEU A 109 26.13 2.97 -10.68
C LEU A 109 27.53 3.20 -10.08
N PRO A 110 28.45 3.87 -10.81
CA PRO A 110 29.71 4.34 -10.25
C PRO A 110 29.47 5.61 -9.41
N LEU A 111 28.94 5.44 -8.20
CA LEU A 111 28.56 6.56 -7.32
C LEU A 111 29.77 7.44 -6.94
N PRO A 112 29.56 8.72 -6.55
CA PRO A 112 30.62 9.69 -6.28
C PRO A 112 31.63 9.29 -5.18
N GLU A 113 31.23 8.38 -4.29
CA GLU A 113 32.04 7.77 -3.23
C GLU A 113 33.05 6.74 -3.77
N ILE A 114 32.86 6.29 -5.02
CA ILE A 114 33.63 5.26 -5.71
C ILE A 114 34.59 5.94 -6.71
N ARG A 115 35.65 6.59 -6.21
CA ARG A 115 36.59 7.36 -7.04
C ARG A 115 37.75 6.57 -7.65
N ARG A 116 37.92 5.30 -7.27
CA ARG A 116 39.07 4.48 -7.73
C ARG A 116 38.75 3.77 -9.05
N ALA A 117 39.65 3.86 -10.02
CA ALA A 117 39.52 3.21 -11.32
C ALA A 117 39.24 1.70 -11.22
N ALA A 118 39.85 1.01 -10.26
CA ALA A 118 39.62 -0.41 -10.00
C ALA A 118 38.16 -0.73 -9.61
N HIS A 119 37.50 0.16 -8.85
CA HIS A 119 36.11 -0.04 -8.46
C HIS A 119 35.16 0.20 -9.64
N ILE A 120 35.41 1.24 -10.42
CA ILE A 120 34.65 1.54 -11.64
C ILE A 120 34.74 0.35 -12.61
N LYS A 121 35.95 -0.17 -12.84
CA LYS A 121 36.18 -1.37 -13.65
C LYS A 121 35.41 -2.57 -13.09
N SER A 122 35.42 -2.77 -11.77
CA SER A 122 34.67 -3.86 -11.13
C SER A 122 33.16 -3.74 -11.32
N VAL A 123 32.59 -2.52 -11.32
CA VAL A 123 31.17 -2.28 -11.57
C VAL A 123 30.82 -2.64 -13.01
N PHE A 124 31.62 -2.17 -13.99
CA PHE A 124 31.37 -2.47 -15.40
C PHE A 124 31.48 -3.97 -15.73
N ILE A 125 32.52 -4.65 -15.23
CA ILE A 125 32.68 -6.10 -15.40
C ILE A 125 31.48 -6.84 -14.82
N CYS A 126 31.04 -6.45 -13.60
CA CYS A 126 29.88 -7.04 -12.95
C CYS A 126 28.60 -6.81 -13.77
N ASN A 127 28.35 -5.58 -14.23
CA ASN A 127 27.16 -5.23 -15.01
C ASN A 127 27.10 -6.00 -16.34
N ILE A 128 28.21 -6.06 -17.09
CA ILE A 128 28.27 -6.79 -18.36
C ILE A 128 28.02 -8.28 -18.12
N GLY A 129 28.70 -8.88 -17.13
CA GLY A 129 28.52 -10.29 -16.80
C GLY A 129 27.10 -10.60 -16.32
N PHE A 130 26.52 -9.74 -15.49
CA PHE A 130 25.17 -9.92 -14.92
C PHE A 130 24.08 -9.74 -15.98
N ILE A 131 24.22 -8.77 -16.89
CA ILE A 131 23.33 -8.64 -18.05
C ILE A 131 23.47 -9.86 -18.96
N GLY A 132 24.70 -10.31 -19.22
CA GLY A 132 24.97 -11.52 -20.01
C GLY A 132 24.33 -12.77 -19.40
N SER A 133 24.42 -12.96 -18.08
CA SER A 133 23.80 -14.10 -17.40
C SER A 133 22.28 -14.03 -17.44
N ILE A 134 21.67 -12.86 -17.18
CA ILE A 134 20.23 -12.64 -17.29
C ILE A 134 19.76 -12.88 -18.72
N ALA A 135 20.44 -12.31 -19.71
CA ALA A 135 20.10 -12.49 -21.12
C ALA A 135 20.18 -13.96 -21.53
N THR A 136 21.23 -14.66 -21.11
CA THR A 136 21.40 -16.10 -21.36
C THR A 136 20.26 -16.91 -20.74
N MET A 137 19.89 -16.63 -19.49
CA MET A 137 18.75 -17.30 -18.85
C MET A 137 17.44 -17.00 -19.58
N ILE A 138 17.17 -15.73 -19.93
CA ILE A 138 15.98 -15.35 -20.69
C ILE A 138 15.95 -16.04 -22.06
N LEU A 139 17.08 -16.18 -22.74
CA LEU A 139 17.18 -16.87 -24.03
C LEU A 139 16.94 -18.38 -23.89
N LEU A 140 17.43 -19.00 -22.81
CA LEU A 140 17.31 -20.45 -22.59
C LEU A 140 15.91 -20.89 -22.13
N ILE A 141 15.30 -20.14 -21.20
CA ILE A 141 14.03 -20.54 -20.56
C ILE A 141 12.86 -19.60 -20.87
N GLY A 142 13.09 -18.53 -21.62
CA GLY A 142 12.10 -17.50 -21.92
C GLY A 142 11.92 -16.47 -20.81
N LEU A 143 11.48 -15.26 -21.19
CA LEU A 143 11.30 -14.13 -20.26
C LEU A 143 10.27 -14.43 -19.15
N LYS A 144 9.15 -15.09 -19.50
CA LYS A 144 8.06 -15.36 -18.55
C LYS A 144 8.48 -16.37 -17.47
N PRO A 145 9.04 -17.55 -17.78
CA PRO A 145 9.58 -18.45 -16.76
C PRO A 145 10.73 -17.84 -15.96
N PHE A 146 11.61 -17.07 -16.62
CA PHE A 146 12.67 -16.33 -15.94
C PHE A 146 12.10 -15.39 -14.87
N LEU A 147 11.13 -14.53 -15.20
CA LEU A 147 10.56 -13.58 -14.24
C LEU A 147 9.83 -14.29 -13.08
N ILE A 148 9.09 -15.37 -13.36
CA ILE A 148 8.33 -16.10 -12.33
C ILE A 148 9.24 -16.82 -11.34
N ILE A 149 10.40 -17.32 -11.78
CA ILE A 149 11.31 -18.09 -10.93
C ILE A 149 12.40 -17.20 -10.32
N TYR A 150 13.07 -16.43 -11.16
CA TYR A 150 14.25 -15.67 -10.77
C TYR A 150 13.90 -14.49 -9.87
N ALA A 151 12.83 -13.73 -10.17
CA ALA A 151 12.51 -12.54 -9.38
C ALA A 151 12.16 -12.87 -7.91
N PRO A 152 11.29 -13.86 -7.60
CA PRO A 152 11.08 -14.28 -6.22
C PRO A 152 12.33 -14.83 -5.55
N ALA A 153 13.14 -15.62 -6.28
CA ALA A 153 14.38 -16.17 -5.74
C ALA A 153 15.38 -15.06 -5.34
N VAL A 154 15.52 -14.02 -6.15
CA VAL A 154 16.38 -12.86 -5.84
C VAL A 154 15.84 -12.08 -4.64
N ILE A 155 14.52 -11.86 -4.55
CA ILE A 155 13.91 -11.17 -3.40
C ILE A 155 14.16 -11.96 -2.11
N ILE A 156 13.96 -13.29 -2.13
CA ILE A 156 14.20 -14.15 -0.97
C ILE A 156 15.70 -14.18 -0.61
N ALA A 157 16.59 -14.33 -1.59
CA ALA A 157 18.03 -14.36 -1.34
C ALA A 157 18.55 -13.05 -0.76
N THR A 158 18.13 -11.91 -1.30
CA THR A 158 18.53 -10.58 -0.79
C THR A 158 17.92 -10.28 0.58
N ALA A 159 16.68 -10.73 0.85
CA ALA A 159 16.06 -10.68 2.17
C ALA A 159 16.86 -11.48 3.21
N MET A 160 17.23 -12.73 2.89
CA MET A 160 18.02 -13.59 3.75
C MET A 160 19.42 -13.02 4.02
N GLY A 161 20.08 -12.48 2.99
CA GLY A 161 21.38 -11.82 3.14
C GLY A 161 21.30 -10.63 4.10
N ALA A 162 20.32 -9.74 3.89
CA ALA A 162 20.09 -8.59 4.78
C ALA A 162 19.77 -9.01 6.21
N TRP A 163 18.98 -10.07 6.40
CA TRP A 163 18.67 -10.64 7.71
C TRP A 163 19.91 -11.17 8.43
N LEU A 164 20.74 -11.94 7.73
CA LEU A 164 21.98 -12.51 8.27
C LEU A 164 22.94 -11.42 8.73
N THR A 165 23.16 -10.39 7.92
CA THR A 165 23.98 -9.24 8.33
C THR A 165 23.34 -8.50 9.50
N TYR A 166 22.01 -8.33 9.49
CA TYR A 166 21.31 -7.61 10.55
C TYR A 166 21.45 -8.24 11.93
N VAL A 167 21.10 -9.51 12.08
CA VAL A 167 21.17 -10.17 13.39
C VAL A 167 22.61 -10.28 13.90
N GLN A 168 23.59 -10.19 13.00
CA GLN A 168 25.00 -10.27 13.34
C GLN A 168 25.59 -8.98 13.91
N HIS A 169 24.92 -7.85 13.66
CA HIS A 169 25.37 -6.52 14.02
C HIS A 169 24.36 -5.74 14.88
N GLN A 170 23.15 -6.25 15.03
CA GLN A 170 22.05 -5.59 15.72
C GLN A 170 21.34 -6.63 16.61
N PHE A 171 21.78 -6.69 17.88
CA PHE A 171 21.26 -7.60 18.89
C PHE A 171 21.37 -6.94 20.27
N GLU A 172 20.69 -7.48 21.27
CA GLU A 172 20.52 -6.82 22.58
C GLU A 172 21.83 -6.40 23.25
N ASN A 173 22.91 -7.18 23.06
CA ASN A 173 24.21 -6.99 23.69
C ASN A 173 25.25 -6.30 22.76
N THR A 174 24.82 -5.70 21.65
CA THR A 174 25.73 -4.96 20.76
C THR A 174 26.44 -3.85 21.54
N ILE A 175 27.73 -3.66 21.31
CA ILE A 175 28.53 -2.61 21.95
C ILE A 175 28.96 -1.52 20.96
N TRP A 176 28.90 -0.27 21.40
CA TRP A 176 29.43 0.90 20.71
C TRP A 176 30.36 1.66 21.65
N ILE A 177 31.63 1.77 21.26
CA ILE A 177 32.70 2.37 22.08
C ILE A 177 33.22 3.64 21.41
N LYS A 178 33.26 4.74 22.18
CA LYS A 178 33.81 6.04 21.75
C LYS A 178 35.36 6.00 21.81
N PRO A 179 36.06 6.64 20.85
CA PRO A 179 37.49 6.89 20.98
C PRO A 179 37.80 7.72 22.24
N PRO A 180 38.95 7.52 22.92
CA PRO A 180 40.03 6.59 22.60
C PRO A 180 39.87 5.18 23.20
N ALA A 181 38.77 4.90 23.91
CA ALA A 181 38.55 3.61 24.59
C ALA A 181 38.27 2.45 23.63
N TRP A 182 37.97 2.74 22.36
CA TRP A 182 37.69 1.73 21.35
C TRP A 182 38.91 0.84 21.08
N ASN A 183 38.71 -0.47 21.20
CA ASN A 183 39.67 -1.50 20.85
C ASN A 183 39.07 -2.44 19.79
N PHE A 184 39.78 -2.65 18.68
CA PHE A 184 39.33 -3.50 17.59
C PHE A 184 39.09 -4.96 18.01
N GLN A 185 40.00 -5.57 18.77
CA GLN A 185 39.89 -6.98 19.13
C GLN A 185 38.66 -7.25 20.02
N ASP A 186 38.39 -6.36 20.97
CA ASP A 186 37.24 -6.47 21.86
C ASP A 186 35.93 -6.23 21.11
N THR A 187 35.87 -5.19 20.26
CA THR A 187 34.68 -4.90 19.45
C THR A 187 34.43 -5.92 18.35
N ALA A 188 35.47 -6.54 17.79
CA ALA A 188 35.34 -7.68 16.88
C ALA A 188 34.59 -8.86 17.50
N LEU A 189 34.94 -9.20 18.75
CA LEU A 189 34.37 -10.32 19.49
C LEU A 189 33.00 -10.00 20.10
N TYR A 190 32.89 -8.86 20.78
CA TYR A 190 31.70 -8.50 21.55
C TYR A 190 30.72 -7.58 20.81
N GLY A 191 31.15 -6.95 19.72
CA GLY A 191 30.31 -6.09 18.86
C GLY A 191 29.57 -6.85 17.76
N SER A 192 29.83 -8.15 17.59
CA SER A 192 29.10 -9.00 16.65
C SER A 192 28.65 -10.31 17.31
N SER A 193 27.70 -11.02 16.69
CA SER A 193 27.08 -12.20 17.30
C SER A 193 27.64 -13.55 16.81
N TYR A 194 27.37 -14.59 17.59
CA TYR A 194 27.39 -15.98 17.12
C TYR A 194 25.97 -16.41 16.77
N TYR A 195 25.62 -16.41 15.50
CA TYR A 195 24.31 -16.87 15.05
C TYR A 195 24.31 -18.40 14.88
N ASP A 196 23.80 -19.09 15.88
CA ASP A 196 23.78 -20.55 15.97
C ASP A 196 22.62 -21.10 15.13
N LEU A 197 22.95 -21.39 13.87
CA LEU A 197 22.01 -21.88 12.88
C LEU A 197 21.88 -23.41 12.97
N PRO A 198 20.73 -23.98 12.57
CA PRO A 198 20.61 -25.41 12.32
C PRO A 198 21.65 -25.91 11.31
N ALA A 199 22.09 -27.16 11.48
CA ALA A 199 23.18 -27.74 10.69
C ALA A 199 22.99 -27.66 9.16
N PHE A 200 21.75 -27.78 8.66
CA PHE A 200 21.49 -27.69 7.22
C PHE A 200 21.75 -26.28 6.66
N LEU A 201 21.54 -25.23 7.47
CA LEU A 201 21.80 -23.85 7.04
C LEU A 201 23.29 -23.50 7.02
N HIS A 202 24.13 -24.20 7.79
CA HIS A 202 25.58 -23.96 7.79
C HIS A 202 26.21 -24.08 6.41
N TRP A 203 25.73 -25.04 5.60
CA TRP A 203 26.21 -25.21 4.24
C TRP A 203 25.75 -24.06 3.32
N PHE A 204 24.46 -23.72 3.36
CA PHE A 204 23.89 -22.62 2.56
C PHE A 204 24.51 -21.27 2.88
N THR A 205 24.79 -21.00 4.15
CA THR A 205 25.31 -19.70 4.59
C THR A 205 26.83 -19.68 4.67
N GLY A 206 27.52 -20.75 4.29
CA GLY A 206 28.98 -20.87 4.43
C GLY A 206 29.46 -20.56 5.85
N ASN A 207 28.81 -21.09 6.90
CA ASN A 207 29.14 -20.82 8.31
C ASN A 207 29.21 -19.33 8.70
N ILE A 208 28.56 -18.42 7.96
CA ILE A 208 28.56 -16.98 8.28
C ILE A 208 28.12 -16.69 9.71
N GLY A 209 27.31 -17.58 10.30
CA GLY A 209 26.85 -17.51 11.70
C GLY A 209 27.97 -17.34 12.72
N ILE A 210 29.18 -17.83 12.44
CA ILE A 210 30.36 -17.68 13.30
C ILE A 210 31.03 -16.30 13.03
N HIS A 211 30.23 -15.24 13.12
CA HIS A 211 30.58 -13.92 12.62
C HIS A 211 31.57 -13.16 13.52
N HIS A 212 31.44 -13.30 14.83
CA HIS A 212 32.41 -12.78 15.81
C HIS A 212 33.85 -13.27 15.58
N VAL A 213 34.04 -14.55 15.23
CA VAL A 213 35.36 -15.06 14.83
C VAL A 213 35.79 -14.49 13.49
N HIS A 214 34.86 -14.35 12.53
CA HIS A 214 35.12 -13.73 11.24
C HIS A 214 35.59 -12.27 11.39
N HIS A 215 35.00 -11.47 12.27
CA HIS A 215 35.48 -10.12 12.59
C HIS A 215 36.84 -10.13 13.27
N LEU A 216 37.06 -11.04 14.20
CA LEU A 216 38.34 -11.15 14.88
C LEU A 216 39.48 -11.48 13.90
N CYS A 217 39.19 -12.32 12.90
CA CYS A 217 40.11 -12.59 11.81
C CYS A 217 39.40 -13.04 10.52
N ALA A 218 39.13 -12.07 9.64
CA ALA A 218 38.45 -12.29 8.36
C ALA A 218 39.24 -13.13 7.34
N ARG A 219 40.50 -13.46 7.66
CA ARG A 219 41.35 -14.34 6.84
C ARG A 219 41.10 -15.83 7.08
N ILE A 220 40.39 -16.18 8.16
CA ILE A 220 40.01 -17.57 8.40
C ILE A 220 38.97 -17.93 7.34
N PRO A 221 39.23 -18.94 6.48
CA PRO A 221 38.25 -19.33 5.49
C PRO A 221 37.04 -19.95 6.17
N PHE A 222 35.87 -19.72 5.59
CA PHE A 222 34.58 -20.05 6.20
C PHE A 222 34.43 -21.54 6.60
N TYR A 223 35.06 -22.45 5.85
CA TYR A 223 35.05 -23.89 6.13
C TYR A 223 35.91 -24.29 7.34
N ARG A 224 36.76 -23.40 7.87
CA ARG A 224 37.53 -23.60 9.11
C ARG A 224 36.92 -22.96 10.34
N LEU A 225 35.92 -22.08 10.19
CA LEU A 225 35.27 -21.44 11.34
C LEU A 225 34.71 -22.44 12.36
N PRO A 226 34.06 -23.57 11.96
CA PRO A 226 33.56 -24.55 12.93
C PRO A 226 34.69 -25.20 13.75
N GLN A 227 35.89 -25.35 13.19
CA GLN A 227 37.04 -25.89 13.92
C GLN A 227 37.47 -24.95 15.05
N ILE A 228 37.37 -23.63 14.85
CA ILE A 228 37.69 -22.65 15.88
C ILE A 228 36.78 -22.80 17.09
N LEU A 229 35.48 -23.02 16.88
CA LEU A 229 34.53 -23.27 17.96
C LEU A 229 34.73 -24.63 18.66
N LYS A 230 35.33 -25.61 17.98
CA LYS A 230 35.74 -26.89 18.60
C LYS A 230 36.98 -26.71 19.47
N ASP A 231 38.00 -26.02 18.95
CA ASP A 231 39.27 -25.80 19.63
C ASP A 231 39.14 -24.81 20.81
N TYR A 232 38.21 -23.87 20.70
CA TYR A 232 37.94 -22.83 21.69
C TYR A 232 36.43 -22.76 22.02
N PRO A 233 35.88 -23.73 22.79
CA PRO A 233 34.44 -23.79 23.09
C PRO A 233 33.88 -22.55 23.77
N ALA A 234 34.71 -21.82 24.53
CA ALA A 234 34.31 -20.57 25.19
C ALA A 234 33.79 -19.50 24.22
N LEU A 235 34.16 -19.55 22.93
CA LEU A 235 33.66 -18.63 21.91
C LEU A 235 32.18 -18.87 21.57
N LYS A 236 31.64 -20.07 21.82
CA LYS A 236 30.23 -20.38 21.58
C LYS A 236 29.28 -19.61 22.48
N GLU A 237 29.76 -19.14 23.63
CA GLU A 237 28.94 -18.43 24.61
C GLU A 237 28.89 -16.91 24.34
N ILE A 238 29.77 -16.41 23.46
CA ILE A 238 29.87 -14.98 23.18
C ILE A 238 28.76 -14.58 22.22
N ASN A 239 27.83 -13.75 22.71
CA ASN A 239 26.73 -13.18 21.93
C ASN A 239 25.99 -14.23 21.09
N ARG A 240 25.72 -15.41 21.67
CA ARG A 240 25.01 -16.48 20.98
C ARG A 240 23.56 -16.11 20.75
N LEU A 241 23.13 -16.23 19.50
CA LEU A 241 21.75 -16.00 19.07
C LEU A 241 21.23 -17.23 18.34
N THR A 242 20.02 -17.67 18.69
CA THR A 242 19.29 -18.69 17.92
C THR A 242 18.39 -18.04 16.87
N LEU A 243 17.82 -18.83 15.95
CA LEU A 243 16.76 -18.36 15.03
C LEU A 243 15.61 -17.67 15.79
N THR A 244 15.19 -18.23 16.92
CA THR A 244 14.15 -17.63 17.77
C THR A 244 14.59 -16.31 18.40
N ASP A 245 15.85 -16.18 18.83
CA ASP A 245 16.36 -14.92 19.37
C ASP A 245 16.48 -13.85 18.28
N SER A 246 16.82 -14.25 17.06
CA SER A 246 16.90 -13.32 15.93
C SER A 246 15.57 -12.62 15.62
N LEU A 247 14.43 -13.27 15.87
CA LEU A 247 13.13 -12.60 15.71
C LEU A 247 12.92 -11.47 16.72
N LYS A 248 13.55 -11.57 17.91
CA LYS A 248 13.51 -10.53 18.93
C LYS A 248 14.37 -9.33 18.57
N THR A 249 15.25 -9.41 17.58
CA THR A 249 16.08 -8.26 17.18
C THR A 249 15.31 -7.27 16.30
N ILE A 250 14.20 -7.67 15.66
CA ILE A 250 13.37 -6.79 14.79
C ILE A 250 12.93 -5.48 15.48
N ARG A 251 12.77 -5.50 16.80
CA ARG A 251 12.37 -4.33 17.62
C ARG A 251 13.52 -3.36 17.95
N LEU A 252 14.75 -3.69 17.58
CA LEU A 252 15.95 -2.90 17.86
C LEU A 252 16.11 -1.79 16.81
N ASN A 253 15.67 -0.59 17.19
CA ASN A 253 15.49 0.52 16.25
C ASN A 253 16.43 1.71 16.47
N ILE A 254 16.62 2.16 17.71
CA ILE A 254 17.42 3.34 18.04
C ILE A 254 18.35 2.98 19.18
N TRP A 255 19.59 3.46 19.15
CA TRP A 255 20.57 3.23 20.21
C TRP A 255 20.41 4.26 21.33
N ASP A 256 20.33 3.82 22.58
CA ASP A 256 20.33 4.66 23.77
C ASP A 256 21.76 4.74 24.31
N ASP A 257 22.37 5.91 24.14
CA ASP A 257 23.78 6.12 24.43
C ASP A 257 24.05 6.20 25.94
N ASP A 258 23.05 6.62 26.72
CA ASP A 258 23.10 6.71 28.18
C ASP A 258 22.98 5.32 28.81
N LYS A 259 22.05 4.51 28.31
CA LYS A 259 21.80 3.16 28.84
C LYS A 259 22.66 2.08 28.21
N LYS A 260 23.48 2.43 27.21
CA LYS A 260 24.27 1.48 26.40
C LYS A 260 23.46 0.26 25.97
N SER A 261 22.25 0.52 25.51
CA SER A 261 21.30 -0.51 25.11
C SER A 261 20.40 -0.01 24.00
N TRP A 262 19.74 -0.94 23.33
CA TRP A 262 18.73 -0.59 22.34
C TRP A 262 17.50 0.00 23.01
N PHE A 263 17.03 1.13 22.49
CA PHE A 263 15.72 1.65 22.83
C PHE A 263 14.64 0.74 22.21
N LEU A 264 14.27 -0.26 23.01
CA LEU A 264 13.22 -1.23 22.75
C LEU A 264 11.88 -0.54 22.81
N SER A 265 11.11 -0.66 21.75
CA SER A 265 9.88 0.09 21.71
C SER A 265 8.72 -0.71 21.14
N ALA A 266 8.02 -1.41 22.03
CA ALA A 266 6.64 -1.79 21.75
C ALA A 266 5.79 -0.52 21.50
N ARG A 267 6.10 0.59 22.19
CA ARG A 267 5.42 1.89 22.05
C ARG A 267 5.87 2.73 20.86
N LEU A 268 7.13 2.66 20.44
CA LEU A 268 7.63 3.38 19.24
C LEU A 268 7.44 2.49 18.00
N ALA A 269 7.42 1.15 18.03
CA ALA A 269 6.97 0.36 16.87
C ALA A 269 5.49 0.64 16.55
N CYS A 270 4.62 0.71 17.56
CA CYS A 270 3.22 1.10 17.37
C CYS A 270 3.09 2.60 17.01
N ASN A 271 3.81 3.50 17.68
CA ASN A 271 3.81 4.94 17.34
C ASN A 271 4.64 5.31 16.10
N ILE A 272 5.54 4.48 15.55
CA ILE A 272 6.33 4.72 14.33
C ILE A 272 5.66 4.08 13.13
N TYR A 273 4.98 2.92 13.29
CA TYR A 273 4.03 2.49 12.27
C TYR A 273 2.92 3.54 12.10
N LEU A 274 2.43 4.10 13.21
CA LEU A 274 1.46 5.19 13.19
C LEU A 274 2.07 6.54 12.79
N LYS A 275 3.25 6.97 13.28
CA LYS A 275 3.83 8.30 13.01
C LYS A 275 4.80 8.41 11.84
N GLY A 276 5.40 7.32 11.36
CA GLY A 276 6.25 7.28 10.16
C GLY A 276 5.39 7.30 8.90
N CYS A 277 4.35 6.46 8.87
CA CYS A 277 3.24 6.64 7.93
C CYS A 277 2.62 8.02 8.15
N CYS A 278 2.31 8.46 9.38
CA CYS A 278 1.90 9.84 9.63
C CYS A 278 3.03 10.89 9.57
N LEU A 279 4.20 10.74 8.94
CA LEU A 279 5.10 11.90 8.68
C LEU A 279 5.29 12.12 7.19
N ILE A 280 5.36 11.06 6.38
CA ILE A 280 5.12 11.18 4.93
C ILE A 280 3.65 11.51 4.72
N MET A 281 2.75 10.87 5.47
CA MET A 281 1.36 11.28 5.54
C MET A 281 1.16 12.55 6.36
N ASN A 282 1.84 12.92 7.47
CA ASN A 282 1.69 14.30 7.98
C ASN A 282 2.33 15.34 7.07
N TRP A 283 3.17 15.00 6.10
CA TRP A 283 3.63 15.93 5.08
C TRP A 283 2.59 16.02 3.94
N LEU A 284 2.04 14.90 3.47
CA LEU A 284 0.89 14.88 2.54
C LEU A 284 -0.41 15.42 3.17
N VAL A 285 -0.55 15.28 4.49
CA VAL A 285 -1.66 15.75 5.35
C VAL A 285 -1.34 17.10 5.95
N ALA A 286 -0.10 17.56 6.09
CA ALA A 286 0.19 18.98 6.34
C ALA A 286 0.05 19.76 5.04
N CYS A 287 0.36 19.17 3.88
CA CYS A 287 -0.08 19.65 2.57
C CYS A 287 -1.62 19.64 2.53
N ALA A 288 -2.30 18.54 2.85
CA ALA A 288 -3.77 18.47 2.85
C ALA A 288 -4.43 19.28 3.98
N LYS A 289 -3.80 19.51 5.14
CA LYS A 289 -4.28 20.35 6.27
C LYS A 289 -3.90 21.82 6.07
N LEU A 290 -2.79 22.17 5.43
CA LEU A 290 -2.57 23.54 4.93
C LEU A 290 -3.57 23.89 3.84
N ILE A 291 -4.12 22.87 3.17
CA ILE A 291 -5.19 22.94 2.18
C ILE A 291 -6.60 22.89 2.82
N MET A 292 -6.82 22.16 3.92
CA MET A 292 -8.12 21.95 4.57
C MET A 292 -8.34 22.81 5.83
N ASN A 293 -7.35 23.01 6.70
CA ASN A 293 -7.43 23.91 7.86
C ASN A 293 -7.32 25.40 7.49
N LYS A 294 -7.17 25.75 6.21
CA LYS A 294 -7.40 27.11 5.71
C LYS A 294 -8.82 27.33 5.17
N ILE A 295 -9.72 26.38 5.36
CA ILE A 295 -11.10 26.49 4.89
C ILE A 295 -12.06 26.18 6.04
N SER A 296 -12.27 27.17 6.91
CA SER A 296 -13.57 27.57 7.48
C SER A 296 -13.37 28.71 8.51
N PRO A 297 -14.24 29.73 8.59
CA PRO A 297 -15.06 30.33 7.54
C PRO A 297 -14.72 31.83 7.36
N MET A 298 -14.63 32.31 6.13
CA MET A 298 -15.03 33.70 5.85
C MET A 298 -16.51 33.63 5.46
N LEU A 299 -17.37 33.87 6.44
CA LEU A 299 -18.76 34.23 6.20
C LEU A 299 -18.76 35.64 5.63
N SER A 300 -19.11 35.80 4.36
CA SER A 300 -19.86 36.99 3.97
C SER A 300 -21.34 36.69 4.26
N PRO A 301 -22.03 37.50 5.08
CA PRO A 301 -23.46 37.59 5.01
C PRO A 301 -23.76 38.41 3.75
N ASN A 302 -24.52 37.84 2.82
CA ASN A 302 -25.39 38.51 1.85
C ASN A 302 -25.51 37.62 0.60
N SER A 303 -26.53 36.75 0.57
CA SER A 303 -27.30 36.57 -0.66
C SER A 303 -28.73 36.15 -0.31
N PRO A 304 -29.75 36.64 -1.04
CA PRO A 304 -31.14 36.38 -0.75
C PRO A 304 -31.53 35.01 -1.31
N LEU A 305 -31.61 34.00 -0.46
CA LEU A 305 -32.21 32.70 -0.77
C LEU A 305 -33.69 32.69 -0.37
N GLU A 306 -34.47 33.63 -0.92
CA GLU A 306 -35.93 33.66 -0.71
C GLU A 306 -36.68 32.76 -1.70
N HIS A 307 -36.10 32.39 -2.85
CA HIS A 307 -36.88 31.65 -3.87
C HIS A 307 -37.01 30.13 -3.70
N HIS A 308 -36.52 29.59 -2.58
CA HIS A 308 -36.48 28.15 -2.35
C HIS A 308 -36.98 27.73 -0.96
N ALA A 309 -37.34 28.68 -0.10
CA ALA A 309 -37.85 28.38 1.24
C ALA A 309 -39.23 27.66 1.20
N ASP A 310 -40.05 27.95 0.18
CA ASP A 310 -41.45 27.50 0.14
C ASP A 310 -41.67 26.14 -0.56
N VAL A 311 -40.67 25.60 -1.25
CA VAL A 311 -40.82 24.35 -2.02
C VAL A 311 -40.44 23.09 -1.20
N PHE A 312 -39.85 23.25 0.00
CA PHE A 312 -39.15 22.17 0.71
C PHE A 312 -39.59 21.93 2.16
N SER A 313 -40.89 21.85 2.44
CA SER A 313 -41.37 21.66 3.82
C SER A 313 -41.39 20.20 4.32
N ASP A 314 -41.20 19.18 3.48
CA ASP A 314 -41.69 17.83 3.82
C ASP A 314 -40.74 16.63 3.63
N GLY A 315 -39.42 16.81 3.58
CA GLY A 315 -38.48 15.67 3.50
C GLY A 315 -38.69 14.61 4.61
N LYS A 316 -39.06 15.04 5.83
CA LYS A 316 -39.46 14.13 6.92
C LYS A 316 -40.76 13.37 6.62
N LYS A 317 -41.76 14.01 5.98
CA LYS A 317 -43.01 13.33 5.61
C LYS A 317 -42.74 12.28 4.54
N TRP A 318 -41.92 12.60 3.54
CA TRP A 318 -41.48 11.61 2.55
C TRP A 318 -40.75 10.43 3.18
N GLN A 319 -39.80 10.69 4.09
CA GLN A 319 -39.13 9.60 4.81
C GLN A 319 -40.15 8.68 5.53
N ALA A 320 -41.14 9.27 6.21
CA ALA A 320 -42.19 8.51 6.89
C ALA A 320 -43.07 7.71 5.91
N LEU A 321 -43.44 8.30 4.77
CA LEU A 321 -44.22 7.64 3.72
C LEU A 321 -43.48 6.47 3.07
N LEU A 322 -42.16 6.54 2.99
CA LEU A 322 -41.32 5.50 2.38
C LEU A 322 -40.92 4.36 3.34
N LYS A 323 -41.19 4.51 4.64
CA LYS A 323 -40.86 3.49 5.65
C LYS A 323 -41.40 2.07 5.34
N PRO A 324 -42.61 1.87 4.77
CA PRO A 324 -43.11 0.53 4.42
C PRO A 324 -42.24 -0.22 3.39
N TYR A 325 -41.46 0.50 2.58
CA TYR A 325 -40.59 -0.09 1.56
C TYR A 325 -39.29 -0.63 2.15
N GLU A 326 -38.92 -0.28 3.39
CA GLU A 326 -37.70 -0.76 4.05
C GLU A 326 -37.73 -2.26 4.39
N THR A 327 -38.92 -2.87 4.46
CA THR A 327 -39.03 -4.27 4.89
C THR A 327 -38.36 -5.19 3.85
N PRO A 328 -37.27 -5.90 4.20
CA PRO A 328 -36.59 -6.76 3.24
C PRO A 328 -37.28 -8.10 3.11
N ASN A 329 -37.16 -8.71 1.94
CA ASN A 329 -37.53 -10.10 1.68
C ASN A 329 -36.25 -10.94 1.59
N ALA A 330 -36.00 -11.77 2.62
CA ALA A 330 -34.77 -12.57 2.71
C ALA A 330 -34.59 -13.55 1.55
N TYR A 331 -35.68 -14.19 1.08
CA TYR A 331 -35.62 -15.10 -0.08
C TYR A 331 -35.25 -14.35 -1.35
N ARG A 332 -35.84 -13.17 -1.57
CA ARG A 332 -35.47 -12.32 -2.71
C ARG A 332 -34.01 -11.89 -2.63
N SER A 333 -33.56 -11.41 -1.48
CA SER A 333 -32.17 -10.99 -1.28
C SER A 333 -31.17 -12.12 -1.52
N LEU A 334 -31.43 -13.33 -1.01
CA LEU A 334 -30.60 -14.51 -1.26
C LEU A 334 -30.60 -14.90 -2.74
N ALA A 335 -31.77 -14.89 -3.40
CA ALA A 335 -31.87 -15.18 -4.82
C ALA A 335 -31.08 -14.18 -5.67
N GLU A 336 -31.12 -12.89 -5.33
CA GLU A 336 -30.36 -11.85 -6.03
C GLU A 336 -28.84 -12.02 -5.88
N ILE A 337 -28.38 -12.36 -4.66
CA ILE A 337 -26.97 -12.66 -4.40
C ILE A 337 -26.55 -13.92 -5.18
N ALA A 338 -27.31 -15.01 -5.05
CA ALA A 338 -27.01 -16.28 -5.70
C ALA A 338 -27.01 -16.16 -7.23
N LEU A 339 -28.01 -15.49 -7.81
CA LEU A 339 -28.10 -15.25 -9.25
C LEU A 339 -26.92 -14.41 -9.74
N THR A 340 -26.61 -13.31 -9.05
CA THR A 340 -25.52 -12.41 -9.46
C THR A 340 -24.16 -13.13 -9.42
N ILE A 341 -23.89 -13.89 -8.35
CA ILE A 341 -22.64 -14.64 -8.21
C ILE A 341 -22.57 -15.81 -9.19
N GLY A 342 -23.68 -16.53 -9.38
CA GLY A 342 -23.79 -17.63 -10.34
C GLY A 342 -23.54 -17.16 -11.77
N LEU A 343 -24.14 -16.03 -12.18
CA LEU A 343 -23.90 -15.43 -13.49
C LEU A 343 -22.45 -14.94 -13.64
N TYR A 344 -21.88 -14.31 -12.61
CA TYR A 344 -20.47 -13.90 -12.64
C TYR A 344 -19.53 -15.11 -12.79
N ALA A 345 -19.79 -16.20 -12.08
CA ALA A 345 -19.03 -17.44 -12.20
C ALA A 345 -19.21 -18.11 -13.58
N ALA A 346 -20.43 -18.12 -14.12
CA ALA A 346 -20.69 -18.62 -15.48
C ALA A 346 -19.93 -17.82 -16.54
N LEU A 347 -19.91 -16.49 -16.44
CA LEU A 347 -19.15 -15.62 -17.34
C LEU A 347 -17.64 -15.89 -17.25
N TRP A 348 -17.11 -16.19 -16.06
CA TRP A 348 -15.72 -16.63 -15.91
C TRP A 348 -15.44 -17.91 -16.70
N LEU A 349 -16.30 -18.94 -16.58
CA LEU A 349 -16.14 -20.20 -17.31
C LEU A 349 -16.22 -20.00 -18.83
N ILE A 350 -17.18 -19.19 -19.28
CA ILE A 350 -17.33 -18.84 -20.71
C ILE A 350 -16.09 -18.10 -21.21
N ALA A 351 -15.60 -17.10 -20.46
CA ALA A 351 -14.42 -16.33 -20.86
C ALA A 351 -13.17 -17.23 -20.99
N VAL A 352 -12.99 -18.18 -20.07
CA VAL A 352 -11.87 -19.15 -20.14
C VAL A 352 -11.97 -20.03 -21.38
N GLN A 353 -13.17 -20.51 -21.74
CA GLN A 353 -13.38 -21.31 -22.94
C GLN A 353 -13.14 -20.51 -24.24
N LEU A 354 -13.23 -19.19 -24.20
CA LEU A 354 -13.00 -18.32 -25.36
C LEU A 354 -11.52 -17.96 -25.57
N ILE A 355 -10.64 -18.23 -24.61
CA ILE A 355 -9.20 -17.92 -24.72
C ILE A 355 -8.53 -18.50 -25.98
N PRO A 356 -8.80 -19.74 -26.42
CA PRO A 356 -8.20 -20.30 -27.63
C PRO A 356 -8.51 -19.51 -28.91
N PHE A 357 -9.61 -18.74 -28.93
CA PHE A 357 -10.00 -17.89 -30.07
C PHE A 357 -9.31 -16.51 -30.04
N GLY A 358 -8.49 -16.25 -29.02
CA GLY A 358 -7.74 -15.01 -28.84
C GLY A 358 -8.33 -14.09 -27.76
N TRP A 359 -7.51 -13.15 -27.29
CA TRP A 359 -7.88 -12.23 -26.18
C TRP A 359 -9.07 -11.32 -26.52
N TRP A 360 -9.30 -11.03 -27.80
CA TRP A 360 -10.42 -10.18 -28.24
C TRP A 360 -11.77 -10.90 -28.10
N ALA A 361 -11.80 -12.23 -28.20
CA ALA A 361 -13.02 -13.01 -28.04
C ALA A 361 -13.53 -12.99 -26.58
N THR A 362 -12.62 -12.80 -25.61
CA THR A 362 -13.01 -12.67 -24.19
C THR A 362 -13.49 -11.26 -23.84
N LEU A 363 -13.19 -10.24 -24.64
CA LEU A 363 -13.47 -8.85 -24.31
C LEU A 363 -14.97 -8.54 -24.12
N PRO A 364 -15.91 -9.00 -24.99
CA PRO A 364 -17.34 -8.84 -24.74
C PRO A 364 -17.80 -9.46 -23.42
N ILE A 365 -17.22 -10.61 -23.06
CA ILE A 365 -17.53 -11.28 -21.79
C ILE A 365 -16.97 -10.48 -20.62
N SER A 366 -15.75 -9.93 -20.72
CA SER A 366 -15.18 -9.03 -19.71
C SER A 366 -16.03 -7.77 -19.49
N ILE A 367 -16.69 -7.22 -20.52
CA ILE A 367 -17.63 -6.10 -20.38
C ILE A 367 -18.87 -6.53 -19.57
N LEU A 368 -19.45 -7.70 -19.85
CA LEU A 368 -20.57 -8.23 -19.07
C LEU A 368 -20.17 -8.53 -17.62
N MET A 369 -18.96 -9.07 -17.42
CA MET A 369 -18.37 -9.28 -16.10
C MET A 369 -18.18 -7.97 -15.35
N ALA A 370 -17.80 -6.88 -16.03
CA ALA A 370 -17.71 -5.57 -15.42
C ALA A 370 -19.07 -5.09 -14.89
N GLY A 371 -20.13 -5.30 -15.67
CA GLY A 371 -21.51 -5.04 -15.22
C GLY A 371 -21.88 -5.88 -13.99
N MET A 372 -21.51 -7.17 -13.97
CA MET A 372 -21.74 -8.02 -12.78
C MET A 372 -20.97 -7.52 -11.57
N LEU A 373 -19.72 -7.08 -11.73
CA LEU A 373 -18.93 -6.50 -10.64
C LEU A 373 -19.59 -5.24 -10.07
N VAL A 374 -20.16 -4.38 -10.93
CA VAL A 374 -21.00 -3.25 -10.49
C VAL A 374 -22.19 -3.76 -9.68
N ARG A 375 -22.94 -4.76 -10.16
CA ARG A 375 -24.08 -5.33 -9.42
C ARG A 375 -23.67 -5.94 -8.08
N ILE A 376 -22.55 -6.66 -8.02
CA ILE A 376 -21.98 -7.20 -6.77
C ILE A 376 -21.67 -6.06 -5.81
N PHE A 377 -21.11 -4.95 -6.31
CA PHE A 377 -20.87 -3.76 -5.49
C PHE A 377 -22.18 -3.11 -5.00
N ILE A 378 -23.26 -3.13 -5.78
CA ILE A 378 -24.58 -2.63 -5.33
C ILE A 378 -25.17 -3.52 -4.22
N LEU A 379 -25.05 -4.84 -4.34
CA LEU A 379 -25.43 -5.75 -3.25
C LEU A 379 -24.62 -5.49 -1.98
N PHE A 380 -23.30 -5.28 -2.13
CA PHE A 380 -22.41 -4.88 -1.06
C PHE A 380 -22.84 -3.55 -0.42
N HIS A 381 -23.15 -2.56 -1.24
CA HIS A 381 -23.66 -1.25 -0.83
C HIS A 381 -24.94 -1.38 0.01
N ASP A 382 -25.93 -2.16 -0.43
CA ASP A 382 -27.18 -2.35 0.31
C ASP A 382 -26.98 -3.09 1.63
N CYS A 383 -26.06 -4.05 1.68
CA CYS A 383 -25.63 -4.66 2.95
C CYS A 383 -25.10 -3.61 3.92
N THR A 384 -24.36 -2.60 3.45
CA THR A 384 -23.79 -1.56 4.33
C THR A 384 -24.84 -0.71 5.04
N HIS A 385 -26.01 -0.55 4.42
CA HIS A 385 -27.19 0.12 4.99
C HIS A 385 -28.09 -0.82 5.80
N GLY A 386 -27.80 -2.12 5.79
CA GLY A 386 -28.64 -3.15 6.41
C GLY A 386 -29.95 -3.38 5.65
N ALA A 387 -29.97 -3.12 4.33
CA ALA A 387 -31.18 -3.12 3.52
C ALA A 387 -31.57 -4.52 3.00
N LEU A 388 -30.64 -5.47 2.88
CA LEU A 388 -30.95 -6.78 2.26
C LEU A 388 -31.60 -7.77 3.24
N PHE A 389 -31.28 -7.69 4.53
CA PHE A 389 -31.78 -8.62 5.55
C PHE A 389 -32.30 -7.90 6.78
N LYS A 390 -33.26 -8.51 7.49
CA LYS A 390 -33.71 -8.00 8.79
C LYS A 390 -32.60 -8.08 9.85
N SER A 391 -31.75 -9.10 9.78
CA SER A 391 -30.65 -9.32 10.70
C SER A 391 -29.44 -8.44 10.34
N PRO A 392 -28.94 -7.58 11.25
CA PRO A 392 -27.72 -6.81 11.02
C PRO A 392 -26.50 -7.72 10.75
N VAL A 393 -26.43 -8.85 11.47
CA VAL A 393 -25.36 -9.83 11.33
C VAL A 393 -25.37 -10.50 9.95
N ALA A 394 -26.56 -10.82 9.43
CA ALA A 394 -26.68 -11.39 8.08
C ALA A 394 -26.22 -10.40 6.99
N ASN A 395 -26.56 -9.11 7.13
CA ASN A 395 -26.06 -8.09 6.22
C ASN A 395 -24.54 -7.94 6.30
N GLU A 396 -23.97 -8.01 7.50
CA GLU A 396 -22.52 -7.92 7.71
C GLU A 396 -21.78 -9.10 7.07
N TYR A 397 -22.21 -10.33 7.28
CA TYR A 397 -21.60 -11.50 6.65
C TYR A 397 -21.75 -11.49 5.12
N ALA A 398 -22.95 -11.18 4.62
CA ALA A 398 -23.16 -11.05 3.18
C ALA A 398 -22.28 -9.93 2.60
N GLY A 399 -22.22 -8.78 3.27
CA GLY A 399 -21.38 -7.64 2.90
C GLY A 399 -19.89 -7.97 2.89
N HIS A 400 -19.38 -8.73 3.85
CA HIS A 400 -18.00 -9.23 3.80
C HIS A 400 -17.77 -10.16 2.60
N PHE A 401 -18.70 -11.07 2.33
CA PHE A 401 -18.58 -12.04 1.24
C PHE A 401 -18.60 -11.37 -0.14
N VAL A 402 -19.61 -10.55 -0.45
CA VAL A 402 -19.65 -9.81 -1.72
C VAL A 402 -18.58 -8.71 -1.79
N GLY A 403 -18.15 -8.20 -0.64
CA GLY A 403 -17.02 -7.27 -0.50
C GLY A 403 -15.69 -7.89 -0.90
N ILE A 404 -15.47 -9.19 -0.68
CA ILE A 404 -14.28 -9.88 -1.21
C ILE A 404 -14.28 -9.87 -2.74
N LEU A 405 -15.42 -10.19 -3.36
CA LEU A 405 -15.55 -10.26 -4.82
C LEU A 405 -15.44 -8.88 -5.49
N SER A 406 -15.96 -7.84 -4.87
CA SER A 406 -15.81 -6.45 -5.34
C SER A 406 -14.49 -5.80 -4.93
N GLY A 407 -13.64 -6.50 -4.16
CA GLY A 407 -12.41 -5.94 -3.61
C GLY A 407 -12.68 -4.73 -2.72
N THR A 408 -13.70 -4.76 -1.86
CA THR A 408 -14.07 -3.65 -0.98
C THR A 408 -14.18 -4.12 0.48
N PRO A 409 -13.32 -3.65 1.41
CA PRO A 409 -13.42 -4.00 2.81
C PRO A 409 -14.67 -3.37 3.46
N TYR A 410 -15.61 -4.23 3.86
CA TYR A 410 -16.92 -3.89 4.41
C TYR A 410 -16.93 -2.73 5.42
N HIS A 411 -16.29 -2.86 6.58
CA HIS A 411 -16.42 -1.83 7.63
C HIS A 411 -15.72 -0.51 7.28
N VAL A 412 -14.66 -0.56 6.48
CA VAL A 412 -13.95 0.65 6.04
C VAL A 412 -14.88 1.44 5.15
N TRP A 413 -15.41 0.79 4.12
CA TRP A 413 -16.28 1.44 3.14
C TRP A 413 -17.64 1.82 3.73
N GLN A 414 -18.22 0.98 4.60
CA GLN A 414 -19.44 1.30 5.35
C GLN A 414 -19.26 2.60 6.16
N THR A 415 -18.11 2.79 6.82
CA THR A 415 -17.88 3.99 7.63
C THR A 415 -17.83 5.24 6.77
N THR A 416 -17.10 5.20 5.64
CA THR A 416 -16.99 6.34 4.73
C THR A 416 -18.31 6.62 4.02
N HIS A 417 -19.06 5.59 3.62
CA HIS A 417 -20.33 5.73 2.93
C HIS A 417 -21.44 6.24 3.84
N LEU A 418 -21.53 5.76 5.08
CA LEU A 418 -22.51 6.31 6.04
C LEU A 418 -22.22 7.78 6.39
N ARG A 419 -20.95 8.21 6.38
CA ARG A 419 -20.57 9.63 6.51
C ARG A 419 -21.00 10.46 5.31
N HIS A 420 -20.89 9.92 4.09
CA HIS A 420 -21.40 10.52 2.86
C HIS A 420 -22.90 10.80 2.97
N HIS A 421 -23.69 9.77 3.29
CA HIS A 421 -25.14 9.90 3.52
C HIS A 421 -25.48 10.94 4.60
N ALA A 422 -24.70 11.00 5.68
CA ALA A 422 -24.90 11.98 6.75
C ALA A 422 -24.48 13.41 6.40
N ALA A 423 -23.69 13.61 5.33
CA ALA A 423 -23.15 14.90 4.91
C ALA A 423 -23.75 15.43 3.60
N ILE A 424 -24.66 14.67 2.97
CA ILE A 424 -25.23 14.99 1.68
C ILE A 424 -25.83 16.40 1.65
N GLY A 425 -25.51 17.16 0.59
CA GLY A 425 -26.01 18.50 0.38
C GLY A 425 -25.52 19.57 1.37
N ARG A 426 -24.60 19.25 2.30
CA ARG A 426 -24.12 20.20 3.31
C ARG A 426 -22.92 20.99 2.79
N TYR A 427 -23.07 22.32 2.72
CA TYR A 427 -22.05 23.21 2.18
C TYR A 427 -20.69 23.05 2.88
N GLU A 428 -20.61 23.10 4.21
CA GLU A 428 -19.31 23.05 4.92
C GLU A 428 -18.64 21.67 4.90
N ARG A 429 -19.36 20.64 4.43
CA ARG A 429 -18.90 19.25 4.40
C ARG A 429 -18.88 18.67 2.98
N ARG A 430 -18.86 19.52 1.95
CA ARG A 430 -18.68 19.11 0.55
C ARG A 430 -17.51 18.14 0.39
N GLY A 431 -17.72 17.07 -0.36
CA GLY A 431 -16.68 16.09 -0.66
C GLY A 431 -16.33 15.14 0.49
N ILE A 432 -17.01 15.20 1.65
CA ILE A 432 -16.82 14.18 2.70
C ILE A 432 -17.52 12.89 2.25
N GLY A 433 -16.73 11.88 1.91
CA GLY A 433 -17.24 10.62 1.36
C GLY A 433 -17.79 10.74 -0.07
N ASP A 434 -17.53 11.88 -0.73
CA ASP A 434 -17.97 12.22 -2.09
C ASP A 434 -16.80 12.87 -2.86
N ILE A 435 -17.05 13.27 -4.10
CA ILE A 435 -16.08 13.96 -4.93
C ILE A 435 -15.80 15.35 -4.36
N ARG A 436 -14.52 15.63 -4.15
CA ARG A 436 -14.05 16.94 -3.74
C ARG A 436 -14.43 18.01 -4.77
N VAL A 437 -15.05 19.08 -4.29
CA VAL A 437 -15.34 20.29 -5.08
C VAL A 437 -14.88 21.52 -4.32
N LEU A 438 -14.08 22.34 -4.98
CA LEU A 438 -13.69 23.66 -4.49
C LEU A 438 -14.65 24.73 -5.00
N THR A 439 -14.78 25.83 -4.27
CA THR A 439 -15.38 27.05 -4.81
C THR A 439 -14.38 27.85 -5.62
N ILE A 440 -14.87 28.77 -6.48
CA ILE A 440 -14.00 29.69 -7.24
C ILE A 440 -13.05 30.45 -6.31
N ASN A 441 -13.55 30.94 -5.18
CA ASN A 441 -12.74 31.67 -4.21
C ASN A 441 -11.71 30.75 -3.53
N GLU A 442 -12.09 29.54 -3.12
CA GLU A 442 -11.17 28.55 -2.57
C GLU A 442 -10.06 28.19 -3.57
N TYR A 443 -10.41 28.01 -4.85
CA TYR A 443 -9.43 27.74 -5.90
C TYR A 443 -8.50 28.91 -6.16
N LYS A 444 -9.01 30.15 -6.26
CA LYS A 444 -8.17 31.35 -6.48
C LYS A 444 -7.13 31.52 -5.36
N ASN A 445 -7.54 31.33 -4.11
CA ASN A 445 -6.70 31.44 -2.92
C ASN A 445 -5.82 30.20 -2.64
N ALA A 446 -6.00 29.12 -3.40
CA ALA A 446 -5.20 27.91 -3.27
C ALA A 446 -3.75 28.10 -3.73
N LYS A 447 -2.82 27.39 -3.08
CA LYS A 447 -1.44 27.25 -3.55
C LYS A 447 -1.41 26.46 -4.86
N TRP A 448 -0.35 26.66 -5.65
CA TRP A 448 -0.19 26.03 -6.97
C TRP A 448 -0.35 24.50 -6.94
N PHE A 449 0.18 23.82 -5.92
CA PHE A 449 0.09 22.37 -5.82
C PHE A 449 -1.36 21.89 -5.69
N LEU A 450 -2.18 22.58 -4.89
CA LEU A 450 -3.60 22.26 -4.79
C LEU A 450 -4.33 22.54 -6.11
N LYS A 451 -4.01 23.65 -6.77
CA LYS A 451 -4.59 23.97 -8.09
C LYS A 451 -4.29 22.88 -9.11
N PHE A 452 -3.05 22.38 -9.11
CA PHE A 452 -2.60 21.29 -9.98
C PHE A 452 -3.30 19.98 -9.65
N THR A 453 -3.29 19.52 -8.39
CA THR A 453 -3.94 18.26 -8.02
C THR A 453 -5.44 18.31 -8.22
N TYR A 454 -6.09 19.46 -7.95
CA TYR A 454 -7.50 19.65 -8.23
C TYR A 454 -7.79 19.52 -9.73
N ARG A 455 -7.03 20.18 -10.61
CA ARG A 455 -7.21 20.03 -12.07
C ARG A 455 -6.98 18.59 -12.53
N LEU A 456 -6.00 17.90 -11.94
CA LEU A 456 -5.74 16.48 -12.23
C LEU A 456 -6.93 15.61 -11.81
N GLU A 457 -7.40 15.73 -10.57
CA GLU A 457 -8.61 15.05 -10.03
C GLU A 457 -9.88 15.39 -10.83
N ARG A 458 -9.95 16.60 -11.40
CA ARG A 458 -11.08 17.03 -12.24
C ARG A 458 -10.96 16.62 -13.71
N SER A 459 -9.83 16.05 -14.14
CA SER A 459 -9.66 15.53 -15.50
C SER A 459 -10.42 14.22 -15.71
N TRP A 460 -10.97 14.03 -16.91
CA TRP A 460 -11.77 12.84 -17.25
C TRP A 460 -10.95 11.55 -17.15
N LEU A 461 -9.70 11.57 -17.63
CA LEU A 461 -8.81 10.41 -17.62
C LEU A 461 -8.48 10.00 -16.18
N MET A 462 -8.06 10.94 -15.33
CA MET A 462 -7.77 10.61 -13.94
C MET A 462 -9.02 10.09 -13.23
N ARG A 463 -10.17 10.76 -13.37
CA ARG A 463 -11.37 10.45 -12.61
C ARG A 463 -12.02 9.13 -12.98
N PHE A 464 -12.06 8.79 -14.27
CA PHE A 464 -12.82 7.64 -14.75
C PHE A 464 -11.95 6.47 -15.21
N THR A 465 -10.61 6.56 -15.12
CA THR A 465 -9.72 5.42 -15.42
C THR A 465 -8.70 5.18 -14.29
N ILE A 466 -7.81 6.13 -14.02
CA ILE A 466 -6.67 5.88 -13.12
C ILE A 466 -7.09 5.87 -11.64
N ALA A 467 -7.79 6.91 -11.18
CA ALA A 467 -8.12 7.08 -9.77
C ALA A 467 -9.02 5.95 -9.21
N PRO A 468 -10.07 5.48 -9.91
CA PRO A 468 -10.90 4.39 -9.42
C PRO A 468 -10.12 3.09 -9.28
N VAL A 469 -9.27 2.75 -10.25
CA VAL A 469 -8.41 1.55 -10.19
C VAL A 469 -7.45 1.65 -9.01
N VAL A 470 -6.78 2.79 -8.83
CA VAL A 470 -5.88 3.00 -7.68
C VAL A 470 -6.65 2.93 -6.36
N TYR A 471 -7.86 3.48 -6.30
CA TYR A 471 -8.70 3.45 -5.11
C TYR A 471 -9.08 2.00 -4.72
N PHE A 472 -9.67 1.24 -5.64
CA PHE A 472 -10.13 -0.12 -5.37
C PHE A 472 -8.98 -1.12 -5.24
N MET A 473 -7.90 -0.98 -6.01
CA MET A 473 -6.80 -1.96 -6.02
C MET A 473 -5.71 -1.70 -5.01
N VAL A 474 -5.48 -0.43 -4.63
CA VAL A 474 -4.36 -0.04 -3.76
C VAL A 474 -4.85 0.61 -2.48
N TYR A 475 -5.64 1.68 -2.58
CA TYR A 475 -6.03 2.47 -1.40
C TYR A 475 -6.81 1.63 -0.40
N LEU A 476 -7.79 0.85 -0.85
CA LEU A 476 -8.60 -0.04 0.00
C LEU A 476 -7.83 -1.24 0.59
N ARG A 477 -6.58 -1.48 0.18
CA ARG A 477 -5.72 -2.50 0.79
C ARG A 477 -5.04 -1.99 2.06
N LEU A 478 -5.01 -0.68 2.23
CA LEU A 478 -4.18 0.01 3.21
C LEU A 478 -5.05 0.66 4.31
N PRO A 479 -4.58 0.65 5.57
CA PRO A 479 -5.33 1.15 6.71
C PRO A 479 -5.22 2.68 6.83
N PHE A 480 -5.68 3.44 5.84
CA PHE A 480 -5.49 4.90 5.80
C PHE A 480 -6.55 5.74 6.55
N TYR A 481 -6.02 6.81 7.16
CA TYR A 481 -6.55 8.10 7.63
C TYR A 481 -7.82 8.22 8.50
N GLU A 482 -8.67 7.20 8.67
CA GLU A 482 -9.89 7.34 9.49
C GLU A 482 -10.17 6.14 10.43
N LEU A 483 -9.20 5.23 10.57
CA LEU A 483 -9.44 3.85 10.99
C LEU A 483 -8.66 3.48 12.27
N TYR A 484 -9.12 3.97 13.42
CA TYR A 484 -8.60 3.56 14.74
C TYR A 484 -9.28 2.31 15.30
N ARG A 485 -10.30 1.77 14.63
CA ARG A 485 -11.09 0.65 15.14
C ARG A 485 -10.55 -0.68 14.64
N VAL A 486 -10.49 -1.67 15.55
CA VAL A 486 -10.06 -3.04 15.25
C VAL A 486 -10.93 -3.68 14.15
N SER A 487 -12.21 -3.33 14.07
CA SER A 487 -13.13 -3.84 13.03
C SER A 487 -12.70 -3.44 11.61
N HIS A 488 -12.12 -2.24 11.42
CA HIS A 488 -11.59 -1.80 10.13
C HIS A 488 -10.41 -2.65 9.68
N TRP A 489 -9.47 -2.91 10.59
CA TRP A 489 -8.30 -3.76 10.33
C TRP A 489 -8.70 -5.19 10.00
N LYS A 490 -9.61 -5.78 10.80
CA LYS A 490 -10.16 -7.11 10.51
C LYS A 490 -10.80 -7.15 9.12
N SER A 491 -11.60 -6.15 8.77
CA SER A 491 -12.25 -6.06 7.47
C SER A 491 -11.26 -5.97 6.30
N ILE A 492 -10.15 -5.24 6.45
CA ILE A 492 -9.09 -5.15 5.43
C ILE A 492 -8.40 -6.50 5.28
N ILE A 493 -8.02 -7.14 6.40
CA ILE A 493 -7.32 -8.43 6.39
C ILE A 493 -8.19 -9.51 5.74
N ILE A 494 -9.46 -9.61 6.15
CA ILE A 494 -10.43 -10.57 5.58
C ILE A 494 -10.59 -10.36 4.08
N CYS A 495 -10.76 -9.10 3.64
CA CYS A 495 -10.89 -8.76 2.22
C CYS A 495 -9.62 -9.12 1.44
N ASN A 496 -8.43 -8.81 1.97
CA ASN A 496 -7.16 -9.10 1.31
C ASN A 496 -6.89 -10.60 1.21
N ILE A 497 -7.14 -11.38 2.27
CA ILE A 497 -7.02 -12.85 2.24
C ILE A 497 -8.00 -13.44 1.23
N GLY A 498 -9.26 -12.97 1.26
CA GLY A 498 -10.28 -13.41 0.30
C GLY A 498 -9.91 -13.09 -1.14
N LEU A 499 -9.36 -11.89 -1.40
CA LEU A 499 -8.93 -11.48 -2.74
C LEU A 499 -7.72 -12.29 -3.22
N ILE A 500 -6.75 -12.59 -2.34
CA ILE A 500 -5.65 -13.50 -2.63
C ILE A 500 -6.19 -14.88 -2.99
N GLY A 501 -7.15 -15.40 -2.22
CA GLY A 501 -7.83 -16.66 -2.51
C GLY A 501 -8.56 -16.66 -3.85
N PHE A 502 -9.30 -15.60 -4.17
CA PHE A 502 -9.99 -15.42 -5.44
C PHE A 502 -9.01 -15.40 -6.63
N ILE A 503 -7.94 -14.61 -6.53
CA ILE A 503 -6.90 -14.52 -7.56
C ILE A 503 -6.19 -15.88 -7.71
N ALA A 504 -5.80 -16.51 -6.60
CA ALA A 504 -5.15 -17.81 -6.62
C ALA A 504 -6.04 -18.89 -7.27
N ALA A 505 -7.32 -18.94 -6.92
CA ALA A 505 -8.28 -19.86 -7.52
C ALA A 505 -8.43 -19.61 -9.03
N GLY A 506 -8.60 -18.36 -9.45
CA GLY A 506 -8.68 -18.01 -10.87
C GLY A 506 -7.41 -18.37 -11.65
N VAL A 507 -6.23 -18.08 -11.08
CA VAL A 507 -4.93 -18.43 -11.66
C VAL A 507 -4.73 -19.95 -11.72
N MET A 508 -5.19 -20.72 -10.73
CA MET A 508 -5.13 -22.17 -10.77
C MET A 508 -6.08 -22.76 -11.82
N LEU A 509 -7.25 -22.16 -12.03
CA LEU A 509 -8.25 -22.66 -12.98
C LEU A 509 -7.87 -22.43 -14.45
N CYS A 510 -7.29 -21.26 -14.79
CA CYS A 510 -7.04 -20.89 -16.19
C CYS A 510 -5.61 -20.43 -16.48
N GLY A 511 -4.74 -20.38 -15.48
CA GLY A 511 -3.40 -19.84 -15.60
C GLY A 511 -3.37 -18.31 -15.50
N LEU A 512 -2.21 -17.77 -15.09
CA LEU A 512 -2.04 -16.33 -14.85
C LEU A 512 -2.34 -15.47 -16.09
N GLN A 513 -1.96 -15.94 -17.27
CA GLN A 513 -2.13 -15.18 -18.50
C GLN A 513 -3.61 -15.04 -18.88
N ALA A 514 -4.37 -16.14 -18.87
CA ALA A 514 -5.80 -16.09 -19.14
C ALA A 514 -6.55 -15.27 -18.08
N PHE A 515 -6.19 -15.46 -16.80
CA PHE A 515 -6.75 -14.68 -15.71
C PHE A 515 -6.54 -13.18 -15.93
N LEU A 516 -5.33 -12.73 -16.26
CA LEU A 516 -5.04 -11.31 -16.52
C LEU A 516 -5.76 -10.79 -17.75
N ILE A 517 -5.84 -11.56 -18.84
CA ILE A 517 -6.57 -11.18 -20.07
C ILE A 517 -8.06 -10.94 -19.78
N ILE A 518 -8.67 -11.75 -18.93
CA ILE A 518 -10.10 -11.68 -18.62
C ILE A 518 -10.38 -10.62 -17.54
N PHE A 519 -9.62 -10.67 -16.44
CA PHE A 519 -9.87 -9.87 -15.25
C PHE A 519 -9.52 -8.40 -15.43
N THR A 520 -8.40 -8.10 -16.10
CA THR A 520 -7.91 -6.72 -16.25
C THR A 520 -8.92 -5.81 -16.95
N PRO A 521 -9.45 -6.13 -18.14
CA PRO A 521 -10.48 -5.30 -18.76
C PRO A 521 -11.76 -5.23 -17.92
N ALA A 522 -12.19 -6.35 -17.31
CA ALA A 522 -13.40 -6.38 -16.49
C ALA A 522 -13.29 -5.41 -15.29
N ILE A 523 -12.18 -5.41 -14.56
CA ILE A 523 -12.02 -4.56 -13.38
C ILE A 523 -11.77 -3.09 -13.73
N PHE A 524 -11.07 -2.81 -14.84
CA PHE A 524 -10.90 -1.44 -15.32
C PHE A 524 -12.25 -0.82 -15.69
N ILE A 525 -13.10 -1.56 -16.42
CA ILE A 525 -14.42 -1.09 -16.81
C ILE A 525 -15.34 -0.98 -15.59
N ALA A 526 -15.34 -1.96 -14.68
CA ALA A 526 -16.19 -1.94 -13.49
C ALA A 526 -15.89 -0.75 -12.57
N THR A 527 -14.61 -0.47 -12.32
CA THR A 527 -14.21 0.66 -11.47
C THR A 527 -14.49 2.00 -12.15
N ALA A 528 -14.34 2.10 -13.48
CA ALA A 528 -14.77 3.26 -14.26
C ALA A 528 -16.27 3.51 -14.17
N LEU A 529 -17.10 2.47 -14.36
CA LEU A 529 -18.56 2.54 -14.26
C LEU A 529 -19.02 2.89 -12.84
N GLY A 530 -18.39 2.31 -11.81
CA GLY A 530 -18.67 2.65 -10.42
C GLY A 530 -18.38 4.13 -10.11
N ALA A 531 -17.23 4.64 -10.56
CA ALA A 531 -16.89 6.05 -10.42
C ALA A 531 -17.84 6.96 -11.23
N TRP A 532 -18.25 6.53 -12.42
CA TRP A 532 -19.25 7.24 -13.23
C TRP A 532 -20.58 7.36 -12.50
N LEU A 533 -21.12 6.27 -11.95
CA LEU A 533 -22.38 6.27 -11.22
C LEU A 533 -22.34 7.24 -10.04
N THR A 534 -21.36 7.11 -9.15
CA THR A 534 -21.21 8.01 -8.00
C THR A 534 -21.07 9.47 -8.45
N TYR A 535 -20.38 9.71 -9.58
CA TYR A 535 -20.22 11.04 -10.14
C TYR A 535 -21.54 11.67 -10.58
N VAL A 536 -22.25 11.03 -11.50
CA VAL A 536 -23.47 11.61 -12.10
C VAL A 536 -24.62 11.68 -11.09
N GLN A 537 -24.53 10.88 -10.03
CA GLN A 537 -25.44 10.90 -8.90
C GLN A 537 -25.30 12.13 -7.99
N HIS A 538 -24.15 12.79 -7.98
CA HIS A 538 -23.84 13.89 -7.05
C HIS A 538 -23.30 15.16 -7.73
N GLN A 539 -22.94 15.08 -9.00
CA GLN A 539 -22.38 16.17 -9.79
C GLN A 539 -23.24 16.45 -11.02
N PHE A 540 -24.13 17.43 -10.90
CA PHE A 540 -25.09 17.82 -11.93
C PHE A 540 -25.45 19.30 -11.77
N GLU A 541 -25.96 19.93 -12.83
CA GLU A 541 -26.16 21.38 -12.92
C GLU A 541 -27.06 21.96 -11.81
N THR A 542 -28.09 21.22 -11.39
CA THR A 542 -29.10 21.67 -10.41
C THR A 542 -28.82 21.22 -8.98
N THR A 543 -27.62 20.70 -8.69
CA THR A 543 -27.29 20.23 -7.34
C THR A 543 -27.29 21.38 -6.33
N VAL A 544 -27.86 21.14 -5.14
CA VAL A 544 -28.02 22.16 -4.10
C VAL A 544 -27.13 21.87 -2.89
N TRP A 545 -26.36 22.86 -2.48
CA TRP A 545 -25.61 22.85 -1.22
C TRP A 545 -26.07 23.94 -0.26
N VAL A 546 -26.53 23.52 0.91
CA VAL A 546 -27.11 24.42 1.92
C VAL A 546 -26.17 24.59 3.10
N LYS A 547 -25.99 25.84 3.55
CA LYS A 547 -25.21 26.21 4.74
C LYS A 547 -25.98 25.99 6.04
N ALA A 548 -25.28 25.79 7.15
CA ALA A 548 -25.89 25.86 8.47
C ALA A 548 -26.38 27.30 8.78
N PRO A 549 -27.49 27.49 9.52
CA PRO A 549 -28.35 26.49 10.17
C PRO A 549 -29.48 25.96 9.28
N ASN A 550 -29.57 26.36 8.01
CA ASN A 550 -30.72 26.05 7.14
C ASN A 550 -30.68 24.64 6.53
N TRP A 551 -29.54 23.97 6.58
CA TRP A 551 -29.40 22.60 6.08
C TRP A 551 -30.32 21.61 6.82
N ARG A 552 -31.03 20.77 6.06
CA ARG A 552 -31.89 19.68 6.53
C ARG A 552 -31.61 18.44 5.69
N ILE A 553 -31.19 17.34 6.32
CA ILE A 553 -30.71 16.12 5.63
C ILE A 553 -31.74 15.53 4.65
N TYR A 554 -33.00 15.39 5.05
CA TYR A 554 -34.03 14.78 4.20
C TYR A 554 -34.39 15.63 2.97
N ASN A 555 -34.25 16.95 3.09
CA ASN A 555 -34.43 17.85 1.95
C ASN A 555 -33.21 17.78 1.04
N ALA A 556 -32.02 17.82 1.63
CA ALA A 556 -30.75 17.70 0.90
C ALA A 556 -30.65 16.39 0.09
N ALA A 557 -31.22 15.29 0.59
CA ALA A 557 -31.28 14.02 -0.12
C ALA A 557 -31.89 14.15 -1.54
N PHE A 558 -33.00 14.90 -1.69
CA PHE A 558 -33.65 15.10 -2.99
C PHE A 558 -32.86 16.00 -3.94
N TYR A 559 -32.28 17.08 -3.43
CA TYR A 559 -31.76 18.15 -4.26
C TYR A 559 -30.23 18.13 -4.45
N ALA A 560 -29.52 17.33 -3.66
CA ALA A 560 -28.10 17.08 -3.83
C ALA A 560 -27.79 15.72 -4.48
N SER A 561 -28.82 15.03 -4.98
CA SER A 561 -28.66 13.82 -5.77
C SER A 561 -29.69 13.69 -6.89
N THR A 562 -29.40 12.83 -7.87
CA THR A 562 -30.20 12.73 -9.11
C THR A 562 -31.14 11.52 -9.15
N TYR A 563 -32.08 11.57 -10.10
CA TYR A 563 -32.69 10.38 -10.68
C TYR A 563 -31.98 10.05 -12.00
N TYR A 564 -31.08 9.06 -12.00
CA TYR A 564 -30.41 8.61 -13.22
C TYR A 564 -31.28 7.58 -13.97
N ASP A 565 -32.02 8.07 -14.96
CA ASP A 565 -32.96 7.32 -15.78
C ASP A 565 -32.23 6.49 -16.83
N LEU A 566 -31.91 5.25 -16.45
CA LEU A 566 -31.21 4.28 -17.29
C LEU A 566 -32.19 3.34 -18.02
N PRO A 567 -31.84 2.82 -19.21
CA PRO A 567 -32.56 1.71 -19.83
C PRO A 567 -32.60 0.46 -18.93
N ALA A 568 -33.63 -0.37 -19.08
CA ALA A 568 -33.89 -1.53 -18.20
C ALA A 568 -32.69 -2.47 -17.99
N VAL A 569 -31.90 -2.73 -19.05
CA VAL A 569 -30.70 -3.58 -18.95
C VAL A 569 -29.66 -2.97 -18.02
N LEU A 570 -29.41 -1.66 -18.14
CA LEU A 570 -28.45 -0.95 -17.29
C LEU A 570 -28.99 -0.76 -15.88
N GLN A 571 -30.29 -0.51 -15.71
CA GLN A 571 -30.94 -0.53 -14.39
C GLN A 571 -30.73 -1.86 -13.68
N TRP A 572 -30.82 -2.97 -14.41
CA TRP A 572 -30.55 -4.28 -13.84
C TRP A 572 -29.08 -4.40 -13.42
N PHE A 573 -28.09 -4.09 -14.26
CA PHE A 573 -26.68 -4.15 -13.81
C PHE A 573 -26.37 -3.20 -12.63
N THR A 574 -27.02 -2.05 -12.57
CA THR A 574 -26.81 -1.06 -11.51
C THR A 574 -27.74 -1.23 -10.31
N GLY A 575 -28.54 -2.30 -10.29
CA GLY A 575 -29.49 -2.57 -9.22
C GLY A 575 -30.43 -1.39 -8.94
N ASN A 576 -30.94 -0.68 -9.94
CA ASN A 576 -31.83 0.46 -9.77
C ASN A 576 -31.28 1.62 -8.90
N ILE A 577 -29.98 1.63 -8.59
CA ILE A 577 -29.36 2.68 -7.74
C ILE A 577 -29.44 4.07 -8.40
N GLY A 578 -29.75 4.13 -9.70
CA GLY A 578 -30.07 5.37 -10.39
C GLY A 578 -31.21 6.16 -9.74
N ILE A 579 -32.11 5.51 -8.99
CA ILE A 579 -33.14 6.15 -8.15
C ILE A 579 -32.49 6.69 -6.86
N HIS A 580 -31.44 7.49 -7.02
CA HIS A 580 -30.49 7.78 -5.95
C HIS A 580 -31.00 8.82 -4.95
N HIS A 581 -31.82 9.76 -5.40
CA HIS A 581 -32.53 10.70 -4.53
C HIS A 581 -33.44 10.02 -3.52
N VAL A 582 -34.18 8.98 -3.94
CA VAL A 582 -34.95 8.12 -3.01
C VAL A 582 -34.01 7.34 -2.10
N HIS A 583 -32.93 6.81 -2.65
CA HIS A 583 -31.92 6.07 -1.86
C HIS A 583 -31.28 6.94 -0.76
N HIS A 584 -30.89 8.18 -1.04
CA HIS A 584 -30.37 9.11 -0.02
C HIS A 584 -31.42 9.49 1.01
N LEU A 585 -32.69 9.57 0.60
CA LEU A 585 -33.77 9.86 1.53
C LEU A 585 -33.98 8.69 2.51
N ASN A 586 -33.94 7.46 1.99
CA ASN A 586 -34.09 6.25 2.79
C ASN A 586 -33.26 5.08 2.24
N ALA A 587 -32.00 5.03 2.68
CA ALA A 587 -31.01 4.06 2.21
C ALA A 587 -31.27 2.62 2.69
N ARG A 588 -32.28 2.40 3.56
CA ARG A 588 -32.68 1.08 4.05
C ARG A 588 -33.65 0.38 3.09
N ILE A 589 -34.16 1.07 2.07
CA ILE A 589 -35.00 0.46 1.04
C ILE A 589 -34.11 -0.43 0.18
N PRO A 590 -34.37 -1.75 0.09
CA PRO A 590 -33.59 -2.62 -0.78
C PRO A 590 -33.74 -2.18 -2.24
N PHE A 591 -32.65 -2.28 -3.00
CA PHE A 591 -32.57 -1.84 -4.38
C PHE A 591 -33.70 -2.41 -5.29
N TYR A 592 -34.17 -3.62 -5.02
CA TYR A 592 -35.25 -4.28 -5.78
C TYR A 592 -36.64 -3.72 -5.49
N ARG A 593 -36.80 -2.85 -4.47
CA ARG A 593 -38.05 -2.14 -4.16
C ARG A 593 -38.05 -0.68 -4.58
N LEU A 594 -36.90 -0.10 -4.96
CA LEU A 594 -36.82 1.29 -5.44
C LEU A 594 -37.75 1.57 -6.64
N PRO A 595 -37.88 0.69 -7.66
CA PRO A 595 -38.83 0.92 -8.76
C PRO A 595 -40.29 0.98 -8.30
N GLN A 596 -40.65 0.23 -7.26
CA GLN A 596 -42.00 0.25 -6.70
C GLN A 596 -42.31 1.62 -6.08
N VAL A 597 -41.32 2.26 -5.43
CA VAL A 597 -41.48 3.63 -4.91
C VAL A 597 -41.83 4.62 -6.02
N LEU A 598 -41.14 4.56 -7.17
CA LEU A 598 -41.45 5.43 -8.32
C LEU A 598 -42.77 5.08 -9.02
N LYS A 599 -43.25 3.85 -8.86
CA LYS A 599 -44.56 3.44 -9.37
C LYS A 599 -45.69 4.00 -8.51
N ASP A 600 -45.54 3.90 -7.19
CA ASP A 600 -46.54 4.35 -6.22
C ASP A 600 -46.54 5.87 -6.04
N TYR A 601 -45.39 6.51 -6.27
CA TYR A 601 -45.21 7.96 -6.24
C TYR A 601 -44.53 8.50 -7.52
N PRO A 602 -45.26 8.58 -8.65
CA PRO A 602 -44.68 9.00 -9.94
C PRO A 602 -44.04 10.40 -9.92
N ALA A 603 -44.52 11.31 -9.06
CA ALA A 603 -44.00 12.66 -8.92
C ALA A 603 -42.50 12.71 -8.57
N LEU A 604 -41.94 11.65 -7.97
CA LEU A 604 -40.52 11.56 -7.64
C LEU A 604 -39.62 11.48 -8.90
N LYS A 605 -40.17 11.05 -10.04
CA LYS A 605 -39.42 10.99 -11.32
C LYS A 605 -39.06 12.37 -11.86
N GLU A 606 -39.82 13.40 -11.48
CA GLU A 606 -39.60 14.78 -11.92
C GLU A 606 -38.47 15.47 -11.13
N ILE A 607 -37.96 14.84 -10.07
CA ILE A 607 -36.90 15.40 -9.23
C ILE A 607 -35.53 15.04 -9.80
N ASN A 608 -34.84 16.06 -10.32
CA ASN A 608 -33.48 15.97 -10.87
C ASN A 608 -33.26 14.78 -11.84
N PRO A 609 -34.12 14.60 -12.87
CA PRO A 609 -33.93 13.54 -13.85
C PRO A 609 -32.67 13.79 -14.67
N LEU A 610 -31.92 12.72 -14.91
CA LEU A 610 -30.72 12.71 -15.72
C LEU A 610 -30.76 11.45 -16.59
N ASN A 611 -30.66 11.60 -17.91
CA ASN A 611 -30.47 10.45 -18.81
C ASN A 611 -28.98 10.33 -19.20
N ILE A 612 -28.63 9.28 -19.96
CA ILE A 612 -27.24 9.05 -20.40
C ILE A 612 -26.67 10.26 -21.15
N LYS A 613 -27.43 10.87 -22.06
CA LYS A 613 -26.96 12.01 -22.86
C LYS A 613 -26.70 13.24 -21.99
N ASP A 614 -27.57 13.53 -21.04
CA ASP A 614 -27.40 14.65 -20.12
C ASP A 614 -26.27 14.39 -19.13
N SER A 615 -26.07 13.14 -18.69
CA SER A 615 -24.97 12.77 -17.81
C SER A 615 -23.58 13.01 -18.43
N LEU A 616 -23.44 12.94 -19.76
CA LEU A 616 -22.18 13.29 -20.43
C LEU A 616 -21.86 14.79 -20.32
N LYS A 617 -22.88 15.65 -20.26
CA LYS A 617 -22.70 17.10 -20.11
C LYS A 617 -22.14 17.45 -18.73
N THR A 618 -22.43 16.65 -17.71
CA THR A 618 -21.98 16.94 -16.33
C THR A 618 -20.46 16.83 -16.16
N VAL A 619 -19.74 16.15 -17.07
CA VAL A 619 -18.27 16.02 -17.03
C VAL A 619 -17.56 17.38 -17.07
N ARG A 620 -18.17 18.38 -17.74
CA ARG A 620 -17.63 19.74 -17.83
C ARG A 620 -17.82 20.55 -16.55
N LEU A 621 -18.66 20.10 -15.63
CA LEU A 621 -18.86 20.75 -14.34
C LEU A 621 -17.62 20.50 -13.50
N ASN A 622 -16.90 21.55 -13.13
CA ASN A 622 -15.58 21.42 -12.52
C ASN A 622 -15.47 22.09 -11.16
N ILE A 623 -16.18 23.18 -10.91
CA ILE A 623 -15.97 24.04 -9.74
C ILE A 623 -17.29 24.68 -9.31
N TRP A 624 -17.43 25.02 -8.03
CA TRP A 624 -18.61 25.69 -7.50
C TRP A 624 -18.52 27.20 -7.58
N ASP A 625 -19.54 27.83 -8.15
CA ASP A 625 -19.73 29.28 -8.20
C ASP A 625 -20.70 29.68 -7.08
N ASP A 626 -20.17 30.32 -6.02
CA ASP A 626 -20.95 30.74 -4.85
C ASP A 626 -21.99 31.82 -5.20
N ASP A 627 -21.70 32.68 -6.19
CA ASP A 627 -22.59 33.76 -6.58
C ASP A 627 -23.80 33.22 -7.36
N LYS A 628 -23.58 32.17 -8.15
CA LYS A 628 -24.63 31.52 -8.95
C LYS A 628 -25.26 30.30 -8.28
N ASN A 629 -24.77 29.90 -7.11
CA ASN A 629 -25.15 28.67 -6.40
C ASN A 629 -25.24 27.44 -7.32
N LYS A 630 -24.24 27.25 -8.17
CA LYS A 630 -24.20 26.11 -9.09
C LYS A 630 -22.79 25.67 -9.43
N LEU A 631 -22.70 24.46 -9.96
CA LEU A 631 -21.48 23.98 -10.58
C LEU A 631 -21.30 24.60 -11.97
N VAL A 632 -20.07 25.01 -12.26
CA VAL A 632 -19.67 25.58 -13.55
C VAL A 632 -18.38 24.94 -14.05
N SER A 633 -18.13 25.06 -15.35
CA SER A 633 -16.85 24.69 -15.94
C SER A 633 -15.74 25.67 -15.58
N PHE A 634 -14.48 25.24 -15.69
CA PHE A 634 -13.34 26.16 -15.51
C PHE A 634 -13.42 27.36 -16.45
N ARG A 635 -13.84 27.13 -17.71
CA ARG A 635 -14.02 28.17 -18.73
C ARG A 635 -15.06 29.21 -18.30
N GLU A 636 -16.23 28.78 -17.82
CA GLU A 636 -17.30 29.69 -17.35
C GLU A 636 -16.90 30.46 -16.08
N SER A 637 -16.02 29.90 -15.24
CA SER A 637 -15.49 30.56 -14.05
C SER A 637 -14.35 31.55 -14.31
N GLY A 638 -13.80 31.57 -15.54
CA GLY A 638 -12.63 32.38 -15.90
C GLY A 638 -11.31 31.88 -15.30
N LEU A 639 -11.17 30.57 -15.07
CA LEU A 639 -10.02 29.93 -14.39
C LEU A 639 -9.07 29.13 -15.28
#